data_AF-A0A2E8FMB8-F1
#
_entry.id   AF-A0A2E8FMB8-F1
#
_cell.length_a   1.000
_cell.length_b   1.000
_cell.length_c   1.000
_cell.angle_alpha   90.00
_cell.angle_beta   90.00
_cell.angle_gamma   90.00
#
_symmetry.space_group_name_H-M   'P 1'
#
loop_
_entity.id
_entity.type
_entity.pdbx_description
1 polymer ?
#
loop_
_entity_poly.entity_id
_entity_poly.type
_entity_poly.pdbx_seq_one_letter_code
_entity_poly.pdbx_strand_id
1 'polypeptide(L)'
;MLHDAALPDHDPGIVSDVDEGLFCPEAGPEPSPDGSLENPWEGWSPGVQETPMVLEEEIIELELADPDDGDGLARRMGTAGTVVSLLFHAWLVVNLSGLFLEPTEDRPYIPLIATLIDEPTVEELDEVIDYELANPDERELEVREVINATSVGVAQNDAPKPEAAPTPLLERPPTELQQTAYDIPEGIEVDDRVVVKGAIGESVVQLESALDLVTWEIANNLKERRLLVVWLLDASSSLNPKRQIIRKRLRRIYGELNALKRIGQLPMREQPMLSAVVSYGQRTNYLTKTPTDRFSEIEKAFGEVKTDVSGKENVFTAVCQVMNLWGHYRGKQGRRILLVAITDEAGDDHGPPLEVAINRCRRRGAKAYVIGPSAPFGARKGYVPYVAPENGKTYQLPVDLGPEAAIPDHINLPFWFSGPQYDRPPLSSGFAPYALARLVSETGGMYFMTNMTTMAGLAPLGHFDAAALRPFEPDYSYSSPQDCLNDVMKHPLRMAVYNAAMISRKFKAGSTPSLSLRVTPQNFKDIASEAQKTVARSELMINEILKAFPRGIEQAYNNEDSPRWRMAFALAYGRLLAQKIRCMEYNYACAQLKNDLTPQDVGSTSNHWIFRPDDKLNFATSARKMASQATEMLERVANEAPGTPFAVMAARELKDPLGMKIIQRYVPPVQRRAGRPTPAAPNRPRVLFARKNNNTPPPKPPPPPKPPKLPRL
;
A
#
# COMPACT_ATOMS: atom_id res chain seq x y z
N MET A 1 6.11 -64.48 12.09
CA MET A 1 5.01 -64.61 11.10
C MET A 1 5.49 -63.83 9.89
N LEU A 2 6.14 -64.46 8.91
CA LEU A 2 5.61 -65.48 7.95
C LEU A 2 4.58 -64.80 7.02
N HIS A 3 4.74 -64.78 5.69
CA HIS A 3 5.78 -65.38 4.82
C HIS A 3 5.83 -64.63 3.45
N ASP A 4 7.03 -64.56 2.84
CA ASP A 4 7.45 -64.96 1.45
C ASP A 4 6.58 -64.54 0.22
N ALA A 5 7.06 -64.48 -1.05
CA ALA A 5 8.34 -64.74 -1.76
C ALA A 5 8.20 -64.14 -3.21
N ALA A 6 9.18 -64.08 -4.13
CA ALA A 6 10.65 -64.13 -4.14
C ALA A 6 11.16 -63.68 -5.54
N LEU A 7 12.49 -63.61 -5.74
CA LEU A 7 13.17 -63.41 -7.05
C LEU A 7 13.34 -64.76 -7.82
N PRO A 8 13.81 -64.74 -9.09
CA PRO A 8 15.26 -64.83 -9.39
C PRO A 8 15.74 -63.74 -10.36
N ASP A 9 16.98 -63.21 -10.34
CA ASP A 9 18.35 -63.80 -10.36
C ASP A 9 18.87 -64.22 -11.76
N HIS A 10 19.82 -63.44 -12.31
CA HIS A 10 21.08 -63.97 -12.88
C HIS A 10 22.13 -62.88 -13.20
N ASP A 11 23.36 -63.11 -12.72
CA ASP A 11 24.66 -62.47 -13.10
C ASP A 11 25.48 -63.56 -13.91
N PRO A 12 26.76 -63.41 -14.36
CA PRO A 12 27.72 -62.32 -14.19
C PRO A 12 28.64 -61.91 -15.38
N GLY A 13 29.26 -60.73 -15.24
CA GLY A 13 30.70 -60.40 -15.41
C GLY A 13 31.55 -60.79 -16.65
N ILE A 14 32.46 -59.87 -17.03
CA ILE A 14 33.82 -60.13 -17.58
C ILE A 14 34.71 -58.87 -17.33
N VAL A 15 36.04 -59.05 -17.31
CA VAL A 15 37.08 -58.08 -16.86
C VAL A 15 38.24 -58.04 -17.89
N SER A 16 39.23 -57.15 -17.71
CA SER A 16 40.59 -57.08 -18.32
C SER A 16 40.72 -56.43 -19.71
N ASP A 17 41.81 -55.73 -20.07
CA ASP A 17 42.92 -55.09 -19.29
C ASP A 17 43.76 -54.14 -20.20
N VAL A 18 44.80 -53.52 -19.62
CA VAL A 18 45.97 -52.81 -20.25
C VAL A 18 45.69 -51.39 -20.78
N ASP A 19 46.30 -50.25 -20.39
CA ASP A 19 47.46 -49.83 -19.54
C ASP A 19 48.64 -49.18 -20.32
N GLU A 20 49.47 -48.40 -19.61
CA GLU A 20 50.63 -47.57 -20.03
C GLU A 20 50.34 -46.29 -20.87
N GLY A 21 51.04 -45.15 -20.68
CA GLY A 21 51.99 -44.78 -19.63
C GLY A 21 52.83 -43.51 -19.93
N LEU A 22 53.15 -42.71 -18.88
CA LEU A 22 54.10 -41.55 -18.83
C LEU A 22 53.76 -40.33 -19.74
N PHE A 23 53.98 -39.06 -19.40
CA PHE A 23 55.06 -38.39 -18.63
C PHE A 23 54.56 -37.11 -17.89
N CYS A 24 55.34 -36.63 -16.91
CA CYS A 24 55.24 -35.31 -16.23
C CYS A 24 56.63 -34.62 -16.26
N PRO A 25 56.95 -33.50 -15.56
CA PRO A 25 56.13 -32.46 -14.89
C PRO A 25 56.57 -31.00 -15.26
N GLU A 26 56.04 -29.98 -14.56
CA GLU A 26 56.72 -28.82 -13.89
C GLU A 26 55.66 -27.72 -13.57
N ALA A 27 55.38 -27.40 -12.29
CA ALA A 27 56.02 -26.37 -11.45
C ALA A 27 55.85 -24.94 -12.04
N GLY A 28 55.07 -23.98 -11.52
CA GLY A 28 54.60 -23.60 -10.17
C GLY A 28 54.71 -22.05 -10.07
N PRO A 29 54.51 -21.35 -8.93
CA PRO A 29 53.77 -21.65 -7.70
C PRO A 29 52.77 -20.52 -7.28
N GLU A 30 52.04 -20.71 -6.17
CA GLU A 30 51.45 -19.63 -5.34
C GLU A 30 52.50 -19.13 -4.28
N PRO A 31 52.29 -18.19 -3.32
CA PRO A 31 51.05 -17.49 -2.91
C PRO A 31 51.10 -16.00 -2.44
N SER A 32 49.95 -15.31 -2.54
CA SER A 32 49.45 -14.32 -1.56
C SER A 32 50.29 -13.03 -1.28
N PRO A 33 50.00 -12.20 -0.24
CA PRO A 33 48.88 -11.25 -0.30
C PRO A 33 49.17 -9.80 0.19
N ASP A 34 48.90 -8.79 -0.64
CA ASP A 34 48.47 -7.46 -0.18
C ASP A 34 47.75 -6.71 -1.32
N GLY A 35 47.02 -5.63 -1.03
CA GLY A 35 46.31 -4.84 -2.04
C GLY A 35 45.22 -3.92 -1.48
N SER A 36 45.55 -2.63 -1.35
CA SER A 36 44.64 -1.56 -0.97
C SER A 36 43.52 -1.32 -2.00
N LEU A 37 42.39 -0.80 -1.53
CA LEU A 37 41.30 -0.29 -2.39
C LEU A 37 41.76 0.98 -3.12
N GLU A 38 41.95 0.89 -4.44
CA GLU A 38 42.18 2.06 -5.30
C GLU A 38 40.92 2.51 -6.05
N ASN A 39 40.94 3.75 -6.54
CA ASN A 39 39.76 4.55 -6.86
C ASN A 39 39.55 4.63 -8.40
N PRO A 40 38.40 4.18 -8.96
CA PRO A 40 38.28 3.91 -10.40
C PRO A 40 38.03 5.15 -11.29
N TRP A 41 38.67 6.29 -10.98
CA TRP A 41 38.46 7.57 -11.68
C TRP A 41 39.75 8.36 -12.00
N GLU A 42 40.94 7.80 -11.82
CA GLU A 42 42.17 8.39 -12.38
C GLU A 42 42.46 7.85 -13.78
N GLY A 43 42.60 8.77 -14.75
CA GLY A 43 43.17 8.48 -16.07
C GLY A 43 42.18 8.26 -17.22
N TRP A 44 41.43 9.29 -17.64
CA TRP A 44 40.92 9.35 -19.02
C TRP A 44 40.99 10.75 -19.64
N SER A 45 41.70 10.85 -20.76
CA SER A 45 41.72 12.00 -21.66
C SER A 45 42.03 11.53 -23.09
N PRO A 46 41.19 11.87 -24.10
CA PRO A 46 41.43 11.45 -25.48
C PRO A 46 42.14 12.52 -26.32
N GLY A 47 43.28 12.17 -26.91
CA GLY A 47 43.87 12.84 -28.08
C GLY A 47 43.74 11.94 -29.32
N VAL A 48 43.64 12.53 -30.51
CA VAL A 48 43.35 11.80 -31.77
C VAL A 48 44.23 12.32 -32.90
N GLN A 49 44.75 11.43 -33.75
CA GLN A 49 45.35 11.83 -35.03
C GLN A 49 45.18 10.78 -36.16
N GLU A 50 44.30 11.14 -37.10
CA GLU A 50 44.45 11.09 -38.58
C GLU A 50 44.60 9.78 -39.41
N THR A 51 43.50 9.46 -40.12
CA THR A 51 43.44 9.18 -41.60
C THR A 51 43.93 7.81 -42.16
N PRO A 52 43.62 7.41 -43.44
CA PRO A 52 42.98 8.19 -44.53
C PRO A 52 41.89 7.51 -45.42
N MET A 53 41.14 8.37 -46.15
CA MET A 53 40.51 8.19 -47.50
C MET A 53 39.54 7.01 -47.72
N VAL A 54 38.25 7.20 -48.04
CA VAL A 54 37.61 7.33 -49.39
C VAL A 54 36.10 7.10 -49.12
N LEU A 55 35.05 7.72 -49.67
CA LEU A 55 34.66 8.96 -50.40
C LEU A 55 33.16 9.21 -49.96
N GLU A 56 32.27 10.09 -50.44
CA GLU A 56 32.14 11.04 -51.56
C GLU A 56 31.01 12.05 -51.17
N GLU A 57 31.12 13.36 -51.43
CA GLU A 57 30.01 14.34 -51.19
C GLU A 57 30.09 15.57 -52.13
N GLU A 58 28.94 16.14 -52.50
CA GLU A 58 28.80 17.21 -53.51
C GLU A 58 28.69 18.60 -52.87
N ILE A 59 29.61 19.51 -53.21
CA ILE A 59 29.74 20.83 -52.58
C ILE A 59 29.00 21.90 -53.40
N ILE A 60 28.10 22.64 -52.75
CA ILE A 60 27.54 23.89 -53.29
C ILE A 60 28.37 25.05 -52.74
N GLU A 61 29.27 25.62 -53.56
CA GLU A 61 29.95 26.87 -53.23
C GLU A 61 28.97 28.04 -53.25
N LEU A 62 29.13 28.95 -52.28
CA LEU A 62 28.42 30.23 -52.26
C LEU A 62 29.44 31.36 -52.46
N GLU A 63 29.54 31.84 -53.69
CA GLU A 63 30.56 32.78 -54.14
C GLU A 63 30.46 34.13 -53.41
N LEU A 64 31.50 34.46 -52.63
CA LEU A 64 31.66 35.76 -51.99
C LEU A 64 32.30 36.73 -52.98
N ALA A 65 31.48 37.57 -53.62
CA ALA A 65 31.97 38.64 -54.48
C ALA A 65 32.71 39.72 -53.68
N ASP A 66 33.98 39.98 -54.05
CA ASP A 66 34.75 41.11 -53.52
C ASP A 66 34.14 42.46 -53.96
N PRO A 67 34.24 43.52 -53.13
CA PRO A 67 33.57 44.79 -53.39
C PRO A 67 34.43 45.77 -54.20
N ASP A 68 33.87 46.32 -55.26
CA ASP A 68 34.33 47.60 -55.81
C ASP A 68 33.15 48.47 -56.30
N ASP A 69 33.28 49.78 -56.12
CA ASP A 69 32.35 50.89 -56.43
C ASP A 69 30.89 50.58 -56.84
N GLY A 70 29.95 50.60 -55.87
CA GLY A 70 28.52 50.37 -56.11
C GLY A 70 27.52 50.86 -55.04
N ASP A 71 27.30 52.17 -54.98
CA ASP A 71 26.15 52.89 -54.38
C ASP A 71 25.72 52.68 -52.90
N GLY A 72 25.36 53.78 -52.25
CA GLY A 72 25.00 53.86 -50.81
C GLY A 72 23.67 53.22 -50.40
N LEU A 73 23.03 52.41 -51.25
CA LEU A 73 21.72 51.81 -51.00
C LEU A 73 21.81 50.59 -50.06
N ALA A 74 22.77 49.68 -50.31
CA ALA A 74 22.96 48.47 -49.50
C ALA A 74 23.27 48.78 -48.03
N ARG A 75 24.11 49.80 -47.78
CA ARG A 75 24.46 50.25 -46.42
C ARG A 75 23.30 50.89 -45.66
N ARG A 76 22.27 51.39 -46.37
CA ARG A 76 20.99 51.83 -45.78
C ARG A 76 20.03 50.67 -45.51
N MET A 77 19.96 49.67 -46.38
CA MET A 77 19.16 48.46 -46.12
C MET A 77 19.70 47.64 -44.96
N GLY A 78 21.02 47.50 -44.84
CA GLY A 78 21.65 46.81 -43.69
C GLY A 78 21.36 47.50 -42.36
N THR A 79 21.43 48.83 -42.31
CA THR A 79 21.15 49.60 -41.08
C THR A 79 19.65 49.71 -40.76
N ALA A 80 18.77 49.77 -41.76
CA ALA A 80 17.33 49.61 -41.56
C ALA A 80 16.98 48.21 -41.04
N GLY A 81 17.60 47.16 -41.60
CA GLY A 81 17.41 45.77 -41.19
C GLY A 81 17.85 45.50 -39.74
N THR A 82 19.00 46.04 -39.31
CA THR A 82 19.42 45.92 -37.91
C THR A 82 18.52 46.71 -36.97
N VAL A 83 18.06 47.91 -37.33
CA VAL A 83 17.09 48.67 -36.51
C VAL A 83 15.75 47.94 -36.39
N VAL A 84 15.20 47.39 -37.48
CA VAL A 84 13.95 46.60 -37.45
C VAL A 84 14.14 45.32 -36.64
N SER A 85 15.27 44.61 -36.79
CA SER A 85 15.57 43.43 -35.99
C SER A 85 15.70 43.75 -34.50
N LEU A 86 16.37 44.85 -34.13
CA LEU A 86 16.56 45.26 -32.74
C LEU A 86 15.23 45.73 -32.12
N LEU A 87 14.37 46.44 -32.87
CA LEU A 87 13.01 46.76 -32.46
C LEU A 87 12.14 45.51 -32.30
N PHE A 88 12.24 44.52 -33.19
CA PHE A 88 11.52 43.25 -33.07
C PHE A 88 11.97 42.46 -31.83
N HIS A 89 13.28 42.36 -31.58
CA HIS A 89 13.81 41.69 -30.38
C HIS A 89 13.46 42.47 -29.10
N ALA A 90 13.47 43.80 -29.11
CA ALA A 90 13.02 44.60 -27.97
C ALA A 90 11.52 44.41 -27.70
N TRP A 91 10.67 44.41 -28.73
CA TRP A 91 9.24 44.10 -28.62
C TRP A 91 9.02 42.67 -28.09
N LEU A 92 9.75 41.69 -28.62
CA LEU A 92 9.66 40.29 -28.21
C LEU A 92 10.10 40.10 -26.74
N VAL A 93 11.18 40.77 -26.31
CA VAL A 93 11.62 40.79 -24.90
C VAL A 93 10.60 41.47 -23.99
N VAL A 94 9.97 42.58 -24.40
CA VAL A 94 8.92 43.24 -23.61
C VAL A 94 7.70 42.32 -23.45
N ASN A 95 7.25 41.65 -24.52
CA ASN A 95 6.12 40.72 -24.44
C ASN A 95 6.47 39.45 -23.62
N LEU A 96 7.71 38.95 -23.70
CA LEU A 96 8.18 37.83 -22.86
C LEU A 96 8.41 38.24 -21.40
N SER A 97 8.81 39.48 -21.10
CA SER A 97 8.87 39.94 -19.71
C SER A 97 7.48 39.99 -19.04
N GLY A 98 6.41 40.18 -19.82
CA GLY A 98 5.03 40.02 -19.36
C GLY A 98 4.63 38.56 -19.07
N LEU A 99 5.35 37.58 -19.61
CA LEU A 99 5.18 36.14 -19.33
C LEU A 99 6.07 35.64 -18.17
N PHE A 100 7.04 36.44 -17.74
CA PHE A 100 7.94 36.17 -16.61
C PHE A 100 7.78 37.16 -15.45
N LEU A 101 6.60 37.81 -15.36
CA LEU A 101 6.13 38.26 -14.06
C LEU A 101 5.82 37.00 -13.23
N GLU A 102 6.71 36.68 -12.30
CA GLU A 102 6.36 35.86 -11.16
C GLU A 102 5.08 36.43 -10.53
N PRO A 103 4.11 35.62 -10.10
CA PRO A 103 3.01 36.13 -9.29
C PRO A 103 3.65 36.76 -8.06
N THR A 104 3.42 38.06 -7.85
CA THR A 104 3.89 38.72 -6.64
C THR A 104 3.35 37.95 -5.43
N GLU A 105 4.17 37.74 -4.40
CA GLU A 105 3.66 37.35 -3.07
C GLU A 105 2.92 38.53 -2.40
N ASP A 106 2.06 39.21 -3.16
CA ASP A 106 0.84 39.82 -2.65
C ASP A 106 -0.05 38.69 -2.14
N ARG A 107 0.35 38.14 -0.98
CA ARG A 107 -0.57 37.50 -0.04
C ARG A 107 -1.80 38.40 -0.02
N PRO A 108 -3.02 37.89 -0.27
CA PRO A 108 -4.18 38.75 -0.32
C PRO A 108 -4.21 39.55 0.97
N TYR A 109 -4.02 40.87 0.84
CA TYR A 109 -4.30 41.79 1.93
C TYR A 109 -5.81 41.69 2.11
N ILE A 110 -6.22 40.75 2.96
CA ILE A 110 -7.55 40.72 3.54
C ILE A 110 -7.66 42.11 4.16
N PRO A 111 -8.47 43.03 3.59
CA PRO A 111 -8.72 44.27 4.27
C PRO A 111 -9.27 43.86 5.63
N LEU A 112 -8.72 44.41 6.72
CA LEU A 112 -9.37 44.27 8.01
C LEU A 112 -10.69 45.04 7.91
N ILE A 113 -11.69 44.35 7.40
CA ILE A 113 -13.10 44.70 7.53
C ILE A 113 -13.34 44.54 9.02
N ALA A 114 -13.01 45.60 9.75
CA ALA A 114 -13.64 45.93 11.00
C ALA A 114 -15.09 46.26 10.68
N THR A 115 -15.87 45.22 10.34
CA THR A 115 -17.26 45.15 10.78
C THR A 115 -17.21 45.26 12.28
N LEU A 116 -17.27 46.51 12.75
CA LEU A 116 -18.15 46.87 13.85
C LEU A 116 -19.52 46.31 13.48
N ILE A 117 -19.70 45.03 13.77
CA ILE A 117 -21.00 44.52 14.16
C ILE A 117 -21.28 45.28 15.43
N ASP A 118 -22.00 46.39 15.28
CA ASP A 118 -22.75 46.97 16.37
C ASP A 118 -23.68 45.85 16.79
N GLU A 119 -23.35 45.16 17.89
CA GLU A 119 -24.13 44.00 18.34
C GLU A 119 -25.54 44.51 18.63
N PRO A 120 -26.57 44.13 17.85
CA PRO A 120 -27.92 44.38 18.30
C PRO A 120 -28.02 43.58 19.60
N THR A 121 -28.27 44.28 20.72
CA THR A 121 -28.51 43.62 21.99
C THR A 121 -29.76 42.78 21.85
N VAL A 122 -29.55 41.52 21.48
CA VAL A 122 -30.56 40.48 21.57
C VAL A 122 -30.82 40.37 23.06
N GLU A 123 -31.95 40.91 23.51
CA GLU A 123 -32.52 40.53 24.79
C GLU A 123 -32.64 39.01 24.75
N GLU A 124 -31.88 38.32 25.60
CA GLU A 124 -32.10 36.91 25.86
C GLU A 124 -33.53 36.80 26.41
N LEU A 125 -34.46 36.43 25.53
CA LEU A 125 -35.76 35.92 25.96
C LEU A 125 -35.44 34.66 26.74
N ASP A 126 -35.44 34.78 28.07
CA ASP A 126 -35.23 33.69 29.01
C ASP A 126 -35.99 32.46 28.50
N GLU A 127 -35.25 31.44 28.02
CA GLU A 127 -35.87 30.20 27.59
C GLU A 127 -36.44 29.55 28.85
N VAL A 128 -37.75 29.69 29.04
CA VAL A 128 -38.46 29.19 30.23
C VAL A 128 -38.44 27.67 30.16
N ILE A 129 -37.37 27.10 30.72
CA ILE A 129 -37.25 25.69 31.01
C ILE A 129 -38.43 25.34 31.91
N ASP A 130 -39.41 24.59 31.40
CA ASP A 130 -40.47 24.01 32.22
C ASP A 130 -39.83 23.01 33.19
N TYR A 131 -39.66 23.46 34.43
CA TYR A 131 -39.03 22.67 35.49
C TYR A 131 -40.01 21.59 35.99
N GLU A 132 -40.08 20.46 35.28
CA GLU A 132 -40.53 19.21 35.91
C GLU A 132 -39.59 18.92 37.11
N LEU A 133 -40.19 18.82 38.30
CA LEU A 133 -39.46 18.73 39.58
C LEU A 133 -38.85 17.34 39.79
N ALA A 134 -37.74 17.07 39.10
CA ALA A 134 -36.86 15.94 39.37
C ALA A 134 -36.22 16.05 40.78
N ASN A 135 -35.96 14.89 41.40
CA ASN A 135 -35.58 14.80 42.82
C ASN A 135 -34.15 15.36 43.07
N PRO A 136 -33.94 16.32 43.99
CA PRO A 136 -32.65 17.03 44.13
C PRO A 136 -31.43 16.14 44.44
N ASP A 137 -31.64 14.98 45.08
CA ASP A 137 -30.56 14.04 45.42
C ASP A 137 -29.77 13.56 44.19
N GLU A 138 -30.43 13.40 43.04
CA GLU A 138 -29.79 12.92 41.81
C GLU A 138 -28.80 13.94 41.25
N ARG A 139 -29.11 15.24 41.40
CA ARG A 139 -28.28 16.32 40.85
C ARG A 139 -27.03 16.58 41.68
N GLU A 140 -27.07 16.42 43.02
CA GLU A 140 -25.84 16.46 43.83
C GLU A 140 -24.90 15.30 43.50
N LEU A 141 -25.45 14.11 43.23
CA LEU A 141 -24.66 12.93 42.83
C LEU A 141 -23.99 13.13 41.47
N GLU A 142 -24.74 13.49 40.43
CA GLU A 142 -24.14 13.72 39.10
C GLU A 142 -23.13 14.89 39.11
N VAL A 143 -23.41 15.99 39.83
CA VAL A 143 -22.44 17.11 39.95
C VAL A 143 -21.17 16.69 40.69
N ARG A 144 -21.27 15.88 41.76
CA ARG A 144 -20.09 15.30 42.44
C ARG A 144 -19.31 14.35 41.53
N GLU A 145 -19.98 13.48 40.79
CA GLU A 145 -19.32 12.57 39.83
C GLU A 145 -18.60 13.35 38.72
N VAL A 146 -19.24 14.38 38.14
CA VAL A 146 -18.64 15.22 37.09
C VAL A 146 -17.45 16.03 37.61
N ILE A 147 -17.55 16.66 38.78
CA ILE A 147 -16.44 17.42 39.39
C ILE A 147 -15.27 16.48 39.72
N ASN A 148 -15.55 15.32 40.31
CA ASN A 148 -14.51 14.34 40.61
C ASN A 148 -13.85 13.81 39.32
N ALA A 149 -14.61 13.36 38.33
CA ALA A 149 -14.07 12.83 37.08
C ALA A 149 -13.21 13.85 36.33
N THR A 150 -13.64 15.12 36.29
CA THR A 150 -12.92 16.20 35.59
C THR A 150 -11.65 16.61 36.35
N SER A 151 -11.72 16.75 37.67
CA SER A 151 -10.57 17.09 38.51
C SER A 151 -9.50 15.98 38.49
N VAL A 152 -9.93 14.73 38.72
CA VAL A 152 -9.07 13.56 38.84
C VAL A 152 -8.41 13.18 37.50
N GLY A 153 -9.06 13.44 36.36
CA GLY A 153 -8.51 13.17 35.03
C GLY A 153 -7.41 14.13 34.57
N VAL A 154 -7.40 15.37 35.08
CA VAL A 154 -6.53 16.47 34.60
C VAL A 154 -5.37 16.77 35.55
N ALA A 155 -5.57 16.70 36.87
CA ALA A 155 -4.68 17.33 37.86
C ALA A 155 -3.33 16.63 38.16
N GLN A 156 -2.90 15.61 37.41
CA GLN A 156 -1.73 14.77 37.76
C GLN A 156 -0.77 14.34 36.63
N ASN A 157 -0.86 14.92 35.42
CA ASN A 157 0.09 14.60 34.34
C ASN A 157 0.66 15.87 33.67
N ASP A 158 1.98 15.91 33.49
CA ASP A 158 2.62 16.82 32.54
C ASP A 158 2.02 16.58 31.15
N ALA A 159 1.48 17.63 30.53
CA ALA A 159 0.86 17.55 29.21
C ALA A 159 1.93 17.16 28.16
N PRO A 160 1.80 15.99 27.48
CA PRO A 160 2.80 15.56 26.50
C PRO A 160 2.78 16.50 25.29
N LYS A 161 3.95 17.03 24.92
CA LYS A 161 4.11 17.78 23.67
C LYS A 161 4.24 16.81 22.49
N PRO A 162 3.65 17.08 21.32
CA PRO A 162 3.86 16.27 20.13
C PRO A 162 5.32 16.42 19.66
N GLU A 163 6.02 15.30 19.47
CA GLU A 163 7.33 15.29 18.81
C GLU A 163 7.16 15.50 17.28
N ALA A 164 8.12 16.15 16.66
CA ALA A 164 8.04 16.49 15.23
C ALA A 164 8.08 15.23 14.34
N ALA A 165 7.12 15.12 13.43
CA ALA A 165 7.05 14.00 12.49
C ALA A 165 8.23 14.02 11.48
N PRO A 166 8.75 12.85 11.06
CA PRO A 166 9.76 12.78 10.02
C PRO A 166 9.23 13.29 8.68
N THR A 167 10.08 13.98 7.93
CA THR A 167 9.72 14.66 6.68
C THR A 167 9.15 13.69 5.63
N PRO A 168 7.94 13.91 5.09
CA PRO A 168 7.43 13.12 3.98
C PRO A 168 8.17 13.48 2.68
N LEU A 169 8.62 12.46 1.94
CA LEU A 169 9.04 12.64 0.55
C LEU A 169 7.79 12.88 -0.30
N LEU A 170 7.72 14.07 -0.91
CA LEU A 170 6.67 14.47 -1.84
C LEU A 170 7.28 14.61 -3.24
N GLU A 171 7.14 13.58 -4.07
CA GLU A 171 7.51 13.66 -5.48
C GLU A 171 6.43 14.43 -6.25
N ARG A 172 6.81 15.59 -6.82
CA ARG A 172 5.94 16.41 -7.68
C ARG A 172 6.25 16.13 -9.16
N PRO A 173 5.31 15.60 -9.97
CA PRO A 173 5.40 15.66 -11.42
C PRO A 173 5.05 17.08 -11.94
N PRO A 174 5.60 17.52 -13.08
CA PRO A 174 5.34 18.84 -13.66
C PRO A 174 4.04 18.92 -14.49
N THR A 175 3.72 20.15 -14.90
CA THR A 175 2.41 20.67 -15.33
C THR A 175 1.79 20.08 -16.60
N GLU A 176 0.46 19.93 -16.51
CA GLU A 176 -0.64 19.84 -17.52
C GLU A 176 -0.37 19.68 -19.03
N LEU A 177 -1.23 18.86 -19.65
CA LEU A 177 -1.69 19.03 -21.03
C LEU A 177 -3.22 18.96 -21.07
N GLN A 178 -3.85 19.92 -21.76
CA GLN A 178 -5.31 20.03 -21.86
C GLN A 178 -5.95 18.82 -22.54
N GLN A 179 -7.13 18.40 -22.05
CA GLN A 179 -7.97 17.38 -22.69
C GLN A 179 -9.29 17.99 -23.16
N THR A 180 -9.81 17.50 -24.30
CA THR A 180 -11.14 17.86 -24.82
C THR A 180 -12.16 16.80 -24.45
N ALA A 181 -13.32 17.23 -23.96
CA ALA A 181 -14.40 16.34 -23.54
C ALA A 181 -15.13 15.69 -24.73
N TYR A 182 -15.63 14.47 -24.51
CA TYR A 182 -16.56 13.77 -25.40
C TYR A 182 -17.56 13.00 -24.54
N ASP A 183 -18.86 13.21 -24.76
CA ASP A 183 -19.91 12.45 -24.09
C ASP A 183 -19.89 10.97 -24.48
N ILE A 184 -20.26 10.12 -23.52
CA ILE A 184 -20.53 8.69 -23.73
C ILE A 184 -21.96 8.45 -23.23
N PRO A 185 -22.92 8.06 -24.10
CA PRO A 185 -24.30 7.82 -23.67
C PRO A 185 -24.41 6.49 -22.92
N GLU A 186 -25.20 6.51 -21.84
CA GLU A 186 -25.51 5.33 -21.00
C GLU A 186 -26.55 4.40 -21.64
N GLY A 187 -26.69 3.20 -21.06
CA GLY A 187 -27.92 2.40 -21.13
C GLY A 187 -27.76 0.95 -21.61
N ILE A 188 -28.13 0.01 -20.73
CA ILE A 188 -28.99 -1.18 -20.95
C ILE A 188 -28.76 -2.18 -19.79
N GLU A 189 -29.85 -2.55 -19.10
CA GLU A 189 -29.86 -3.61 -18.07
C GLU A 189 -30.20 -4.98 -18.71
N VAL A 190 -29.33 -6.01 -18.58
CA VAL A 190 -29.67 -7.41 -18.89
C VAL A 190 -28.84 -8.43 -18.09
N ASP A 191 -29.53 -9.26 -17.29
CA ASP A 191 -29.24 -10.65 -16.84
C ASP A 191 -27.94 -10.98 -16.05
N ASP A 192 -28.11 -11.69 -14.92
CA ASP A 192 -27.13 -11.99 -13.84
C ASP A 192 -25.99 -12.97 -14.24
N ARG A 193 -25.80 -13.23 -15.53
CA ARG A 193 -24.69 -14.04 -16.07
C ARG A 193 -24.00 -13.41 -17.27
N VAL A 194 -24.29 -12.15 -17.58
CA VAL A 194 -23.63 -11.41 -18.66
C VAL A 194 -22.29 -10.85 -18.15
N VAL A 195 -21.20 -11.31 -18.76
CA VAL A 195 -19.84 -10.80 -18.50
C VAL A 195 -19.75 -9.34 -18.97
N VAL A 196 -19.83 -8.39 -18.04
CA VAL A 196 -19.82 -6.95 -18.32
C VAL A 196 -18.41 -6.49 -18.71
N LYS A 197 -18.30 -5.74 -19.80
CA LYS A 197 -17.01 -5.15 -20.25
C LYS A 197 -16.63 -4.03 -19.29
N GLY A 198 -15.42 -4.07 -18.73
CA GLY A 198 -14.99 -3.17 -17.67
C GLY A 198 -15.22 -3.71 -16.25
N ALA A 199 -15.72 -4.94 -16.09
CA ALA A 199 -15.89 -5.55 -14.77
C ALA A 199 -14.57 -5.63 -13.99
N ILE A 200 -14.58 -5.07 -12.77
CA ILE A 200 -13.53 -5.18 -11.78
C ILE A 200 -14.11 -5.95 -10.59
N GLY A 201 -13.54 -7.11 -10.29
CA GLY A 201 -13.87 -7.84 -9.07
C GLY A 201 -14.99 -8.88 -9.20
N GLU A 202 -14.86 -9.85 -10.11
CA GLU A 202 -15.45 -11.17 -9.83
C GLU A 202 -14.84 -11.73 -8.53
N SER A 203 -15.62 -12.52 -7.77
CA SER A 203 -15.19 -13.08 -6.49
C SER A 203 -13.89 -13.90 -6.62
N VAL A 204 -12.97 -13.73 -5.67
CA VAL A 204 -11.54 -14.12 -5.80
C VAL A 204 -11.36 -15.55 -6.34
N VAL A 205 -10.95 -15.64 -7.60
CA VAL A 205 -10.87 -16.90 -8.35
C VAL A 205 -9.54 -17.63 -8.14
N GLN A 206 -9.53 -18.92 -8.50
CA GLN A 206 -8.28 -19.65 -8.69
C GLN A 206 -7.62 -19.23 -10.02
N LEU A 207 -6.29 -19.26 -10.06
CA LEU A 207 -5.49 -18.88 -11.25
C LEU A 207 -5.92 -19.65 -12.50
N GLU A 208 -6.17 -20.95 -12.36
CA GLU A 208 -6.66 -21.80 -13.44
C GLU A 208 -8.03 -21.37 -13.97
N SER A 209 -8.93 -20.92 -13.09
CA SER A 209 -10.26 -20.40 -13.46
C SER A 209 -10.15 -19.05 -14.17
N ALA A 210 -9.30 -18.14 -13.69
CA ALA A 210 -9.05 -16.87 -14.35
C ALA A 210 -8.45 -17.04 -15.75
N LEU A 211 -7.53 -18.00 -15.93
CA LEU A 211 -6.99 -18.37 -17.24
C LEU A 211 -8.05 -18.98 -18.17
N ASP A 212 -9.04 -19.69 -17.63
CA ASP A 212 -10.16 -20.22 -18.41
C ASP A 212 -11.15 -19.10 -18.84
N LEU A 213 -11.39 -18.10 -17.99
CA LEU A 213 -12.20 -16.92 -18.33
C LEU A 213 -11.53 -16.06 -19.40
N VAL A 214 -10.22 -15.82 -19.29
CA VAL A 214 -9.41 -15.20 -20.36
C VAL A 214 -9.50 -16.02 -21.65
N THR A 215 -9.48 -17.35 -21.56
CA THR A 215 -9.61 -18.24 -22.72
C THR A 215 -10.97 -18.15 -23.38
N TRP A 216 -12.03 -18.03 -22.59
CA TRP A 216 -13.40 -17.82 -23.10
C TRP A 216 -13.52 -16.49 -23.85
N GLU A 217 -13.00 -15.39 -23.31
CA GLU A 217 -13.03 -14.08 -23.99
C GLU A 217 -12.11 -14.04 -25.24
N ILE A 218 -10.98 -14.76 -25.24
CA ILE A 218 -10.17 -15.02 -26.46
C ILE A 218 -11.03 -15.75 -27.50
N ALA A 219 -11.64 -16.89 -27.13
CA ALA A 219 -12.47 -17.69 -28.03
C ALA A 219 -13.68 -16.91 -28.56
N ASN A 220 -14.27 -16.05 -27.74
CA ASN A 220 -15.38 -15.17 -28.11
C ASN A 220 -14.94 -14.13 -29.15
N ASN A 221 -13.85 -13.40 -28.89
CA ASN A 221 -13.33 -12.41 -29.83
C ASN A 221 -12.85 -13.02 -31.16
N LEU A 222 -12.37 -14.28 -31.17
CA LEU A 222 -11.99 -15.00 -32.39
C LEU A 222 -13.16 -15.26 -33.35
N LYS A 223 -14.41 -15.35 -32.84
CA LYS A 223 -15.61 -15.42 -33.69
C LYS A 223 -15.75 -14.14 -34.51
N GLU A 224 -15.63 -12.98 -33.85
CA GLU A 224 -15.83 -11.68 -34.49
C GLU A 224 -14.66 -11.26 -35.40
N ARG A 225 -13.40 -11.29 -34.93
CA ARG A 225 -12.24 -10.76 -35.67
C ARG A 225 -10.97 -11.59 -35.47
N ARG A 226 -9.97 -11.36 -36.34
CA ARG A 226 -8.59 -11.83 -36.09
C ARG A 226 -8.05 -11.21 -34.80
N LEU A 227 -7.33 -11.99 -33.99
CA LEU A 227 -6.69 -11.54 -32.75
C LEU A 227 -5.17 -11.43 -32.84
N LEU A 228 -4.61 -10.53 -32.04
CA LEU A 228 -3.28 -10.58 -31.47
C LEU A 228 -3.44 -10.67 -29.93
N VAL A 229 -2.91 -11.72 -29.31
CA VAL A 229 -2.87 -11.89 -27.85
C VAL A 229 -1.43 -11.71 -27.38
N VAL A 230 -1.17 -10.76 -26.49
CA VAL A 230 0.15 -10.56 -25.87
C VAL A 230 0.09 -10.95 -24.41
N TRP A 231 0.86 -11.96 -24.02
CA TRP A 231 1.04 -12.34 -22.63
C TRP A 231 2.19 -11.52 -22.04
N LEU A 232 1.89 -10.69 -21.04
CA LEU A 232 2.86 -9.95 -20.25
C LEU A 232 3.03 -10.68 -18.91
N LEU A 233 4.23 -11.18 -18.67
CA LEU A 233 4.55 -11.98 -17.50
C LEU A 233 5.49 -11.20 -16.60
N ASP A 234 5.06 -10.92 -15.37
CA ASP A 234 6.00 -10.46 -14.35
C ASP A 234 7.14 -11.49 -14.19
N ALA A 235 8.37 -10.98 -14.10
CA ALA A 235 9.63 -11.69 -14.01
C ALA A 235 10.13 -11.87 -12.55
N SER A 236 9.36 -11.46 -11.54
CA SER A 236 9.62 -11.67 -10.10
C SER A 236 10.11 -13.07 -9.71
N SER A 237 10.71 -13.16 -8.52
CA SER A 237 11.10 -14.44 -7.94
C SER A 237 9.92 -15.22 -7.33
N SER A 238 8.87 -14.51 -6.89
CA SER A 238 7.63 -15.06 -6.34
C SER A 238 6.89 -15.92 -7.37
N LEU A 239 6.64 -15.44 -8.59
CA LEU A 239 5.87 -16.19 -9.58
C LEU A 239 6.54 -17.46 -10.12
N ASN A 240 7.80 -17.75 -9.80
CA ASN A 240 8.55 -18.91 -10.32
C ASN A 240 7.79 -20.26 -10.24
N PRO A 241 7.15 -20.68 -9.11
CA PRO A 241 6.36 -21.91 -9.07
C PRO A 241 5.07 -21.81 -9.91
N LYS A 242 4.46 -20.63 -9.97
CA LYS A 242 3.17 -20.38 -10.64
C LYS A 242 3.33 -20.35 -12.16
N ARG A 243 4.48 -19.92 -12.71
CA ARG A 243 4.80 -20.00 -14.15
C ARG A 243 4.68 -21.43 -14.70
N GLN A 244 5.01 -22.46 -13.92
CA GLN A 244 4.85 -23.86 -14.33
C GLN A 244 3.36 -24.26 -14.49
N ILE A 245 2.51 -23.80 -13.56
CA ILE A 245 1.05 -24.00 -13.60
C ILE A 245 0.45 -23.28 -14.81
N ILE A 246 0.82 -22.02 -15.01
CA ILE A 246 0.39 -21.20 -16.16
C ILE A 246 0.75 -21.88 -17.47
N ARG A 247 2.02 -22.32 -17.66
CA ARG A 247 2.46 -23.06 -18.85
C ARG A 247 1.65 -24.33 -19.08
N LYS A 248 1.39 -25.12 -18.03
CA LYS A 248 0.58 -26.35 -18.10
C LYS A 248 -0.87 -26.05 -18.51
N ARG A 249 -1.48 -24.97 -18.00
CA ARG A 249 -2.83 -24.54 -18.39
C ARG A 249 -2.87 -24.05 -19.84
N LEU A 250 -1.90 -23.23 -20.27
CA LEU A 250 -1.83 -22.71 -21.64
C LEU A 250 -1.74 -23.82 -22.69
N ARG A 251 -1.00 -24.91 -22.42
CA ARG A 251 -0.95 -26.08 -23.30
C ARG A 251 -2.32 -26.74 -23.49
N ARG A 252 -3.17 -26.75 -22.45
CA ARG A 252 -4.56 -27.19 -22.55
C ARG A 252 -5.39 -26.20 -23.37
N ILE A 253 -5.34 -24.91 -23.02
CA ILE A 253 -6.07 -23.81 -23.67
C ILE A 253 -5.85 -23.78 -25.19
N TYR A 254 -4.60 -23.75 -25.65
CA TYR A 254 -4.30 -23.74 -27.09
C TYR A 254 -4.63 -25.08 -27.77
N GLY A 255 -4.62 -26.19 -27.03
CA GLY A 255 -5.12 -27.49 -27.51
C GLY A 255 -6.64 -27.47 -27.76
N GLU A 256 -7.41 -26.91 -26.84
CA GLU A 256 -8.87 -26.75 -26.93
C GLU A 256 -9.25 -25.76 -28.06
N LEU A 257 -8.57 -24.60 -28.17
CA LEU A 257 -8.76 -23.68 -29.30
C LEU A 257 -8.47 -24.35 -30.67
N ASN A 258 -7.44 -25.21 -30.74
CA ASN A 258 -7.14 -26.00 -31.94
C ASN A 258 -8.13 -27.16 -32.18
N ALA A 259 -8.87 -27.61 -31.17
CA ALA A 259 -10.00 -28.52 -31.35
C ALA A 259 -11.23 -27.77 -31.90
N LEU A 260 -11.58 -26.62 -31.32
CA LEU A 260 -12.69 -25.77 -31.79
C LEU A 260 -12.52 -25.34 -33.25
N LYS A 261 -11.29 -25.03 -33.69
CA LYS A 261 -10.96 -24.76 -35.10
C LYS A 261 -11.21 -25.97 -36.01
N ARG A 262 -10.87 -27.20 -35.57
CA ARG A 262 -11.08 -28.44 -36.34
C ARG A 262 -12.55 -28.86 -36.41
N ILE A 263 -13.34 -28.54 -35.39
CA ILE A 263 -14.79 -28.82 -35.32
C ILE A 263 -15.61 -27.74 -36.07
N GLY A 264 -14.96 -26.70 -36.60
CA GLY A 264 -15.62 -25.64 -37.38
C GLY A 264 -16.35 -24.57 -36.55
N GLN A 265 -16.22 -24.60 -35.22
CA GLN A 265 -16.86 -23.63 -34.31
C GLN A 265 -16.16 -22.26 -34.27
N LEU A 266 -14.98 -22.15 -34.90
CA LEU A 266 -14.28 -20.88 -35.14
C LEU A 266 -14.20 -20.62 -36.64
N PRO A 267 -14.44 -19.37 -37.11
CA PRO A 267 -14.41 -19.06 -38.54
C PRO A 267 -13.08 -19.40 -39.20
N MET A 268 -13.15 -20.01 -40.39
CA MET A 268 -11.98 -20.38 -41.20
C MET A 268 -11.31 -19.14 -41.79
N ARG A 269 -10.53 -18.46 -40.95
CA ARG A 269 -9.65 -17.35 -41.30
C ARG A 269 -8.21 -17.83 -41.26
N GLU A 270 -7.41 -17.43 -42.25
CA GLU A 270 -5.96 -17.58 -42.19
C GLU A 270 -5.39 -16.80 -41.00
N GLN A 271 -4.47 -17.42 -40.25
CA GLN A 271 -3.86 -16.93 -39.00
C GLN A 271 -4.87 -16.20 -38.08
N PRO A 272 -5.90 -16.91 -37.56
CA PRO A 272 -7.02 -16.29 -36.85
C PRO A 272 -6.57 -15.64 -35.54
N MET A 273 -5.58 -16.24 -34.88
CA MET A 273 -4.89 -15.73 -33.71
C MET A 273 -3.40 -15.64 -34.02
N LEU A 274 -2.77 -14.54 -33.62
CA LEU A 274 -1.33 -14.49 -33.33
C LEU A 274 -1.15 -14.35 -31.83
N SER A 275 -0.04 -14.87 -31.30
CA SER A 275 0.34 -14.75 -29.90
C SER A 275 1.77 -14.28 -29.77
N ALA A 276 2.07 -13.60 -28.67
CA ALA A 276 3.44 -13.24 -28.28
C ALA A 276 3.60 -13.28 -26.76
N VAL A 277 4.83 -13.50 -26.31
CA VAL A 277 5.20 -13.56 -24.89
C VAL A 277 6.26 -12.53 -24.61
N VAL A 278 6.04 -11.75 -23.55
CA VAL A 278 6.90 -10.68 -23.05
C VAL A 278 7.01 -10.86 -21.55
N SER A 279 8.21 -10.73 -20.99
CA SER A 279 8.38 -10.63 -19.53
C SER A 279 8.80 -9.23 -19.11
N TYR A 280 8.43 -8.80 -17.91
CA TYR A 280 8.76 -7.48 -17.38
C TYR A 280 9.23 -7.54 -15.92
N GLY A 281 9.99 -6.54 -15.53
CA GLY A 281 10.54 -6.32 -14.20
C GLY A 281 11.08 -4.89 -14.19
N GLN A 282 12.36 -4.68 -13.85
CA GLN A 282 13.04 -3.42 -14.14
C GLN A 282 13.10 -3.14 -15.66
N ARG A 283 13.17 -4.19 -16.48
CA ARG A 283 13.23 -4.11 -17.96
C ARG A 283 12.25 -5.07 -18.62
N THR A 284 11.69 -4.65 -19.76
CA THR A 284 10.85 -5.47 -20.64
C THR A 284 11.72 -6.34 -21.56
N ASN A 285 11.48 -7.65 -21.59
CA ASN A 285 12.17 -8.61 -22.44
C ASN A 285 11.19 -9.30 -23.40
N TYR A 286 11.46 -9.19 -24.71
CA TYR A 286 10.64 -9.81 -25.76
C TYR A 286 11.08 -11.25 -26.01
N LEU A 287 10.39 -12.20 -25.38
CA LEU A 287 10.69 -13.63 -25.49
C LEU A 287 10.23 -14.19 -26.85
N THR A 288 9.14 -13.65 -27.41
CA THR A 288 8.79 -13.82 -28.83
C THR A 288 9.17 -12.56 -29.62
N LYS A 289 10.13 -12.66 -30.56
CA LYS A 289 10.60 -11.52 -31.38
C LYS A 289 9.49 -10.92 -32.26
N THR A 290 8.63 -11.78 -32.82
CA THR A 290 7.49 -11.41 -33.68
C THR A 290 6.28 -12.27 -33.30
N PRO A 291 5.05 -11.73 -33.24
CA PRO A 291 3.87 -12.53 -32.93
C PRO A 291 3.68 -13.69 -33.91
N THR A 292 3.39 -14.88 -33.38
CA THR A 292 3.38 -16.17 -34.09
C THR A 292 2.06 -16.91 -33.86
N ASP A 293 1.63 -17.75 -34.79
CA ASP A 293 0.50 -18.69 -34.62
C ASP A 293 0.95 -20.06 -34.09
N ARG A 294 2.27 -20.29 -33.98
CA ARG A 294 2.87 -21.56 -33.55
C ARG A 294 2.91 -21.66 -32.03
N PHE A 295 1.99 -22.44 -31.47
CA PHE A 295 1.93 -22.66 -30.02
C PHE A 295 3.25 -23.19 -29.40
N SER A 296 4.03 -24.00 -30.11
CA SER A 296 5.32 -24.51 -29.60
C SER A 296 6.35 -23.40 -29.34
N GLU A 297 6.33 -22.32 -30.11
CA GLU A 297 7.19 -21.14 -29.90
C GLU A 297 6.74 -20.35 -28.67
N ILE A 298 5.42 -20.27 -28.44
CA ILE A 298 4.82 -19.68 -27.24
C ILE A 298 5.16 -20.50 -25.98
N GLU A 299 4.95 -21.82 -26.01
CA GLU A 299 5.23 -22.69 -24.85
C GLU A 299 6.72 -22.69 -24.48
N LYS A 300 7.60 -22.61 -25.48
CA LYS A 300 9.04 -22.42 -25.29
C LYS A 300 9.33 -21.08 -24.63
N ALA A 301 8.79 -19.97 -25.15
CA ALA A 301 9.00 -18.64 -24.58
C ALA A 301 8.54 -18.53 -23.12
N PHE A 302 7.41 -19.16 -22.76
CA PHE A 302 6.96 -19.28 -21.36
C PHE A 302 7.95 -20.02 -20.44
N GLY A 303 8.82 -20.88 -20.99
CA GLY A 303 9.90 -21.55 -20.26
C GLY A 303 11.21 -20.76 -20.20
N GLU A 304 11.37 -19.70 -21.00
CA GLU A 304 12.60 -18.89 -21.09
C GLU A 304 12.53 -17.60 -20.25
N VAL A 305 11.45 -17.42 -19.47
CA VAL A 305 11.28 -16.29 -18.53
C VAL A 305 12.33 -16.37 -17.42
N LYS A 306 13.40 -15.58 -17.55
CA LYS A 306 14.41 -15.41 -16.50
C LYS A 306 13.84 -14.60 -15.34
N THR A 307 14.16 -15.00 -14.11
CA THR A 307 13.85 -14.23 -12.90
C THR A 307 14.62 -12.91 -12.89
N ASP A 308 13.93 -11.79 -12.64
CA ASP A 308 14.57 -10.53 -12.28
C ASP A 308 14.87 -10.51 -10.77
N VAL A 309 16.01 -9.92 -10.41
CA VAL A 309 16.52 -9.78 -9.04
C VAL A 309 16.48 -8.33 -8.55
N SER A 310 15.94 -7.41 -9.36
CA SER A 310 15.89 -5.98 -9.09
C SER A 310 14.93 -5.58 -7.96
N GLY A 311 13.87 -6.35 -7.73
CA GLY A 311 12.73 -5.95 -6.90
C GLY A 311 12.03 -4.71 -7.47
N LYS A 312 11.69 -4.77 -8.77
CA LYS A 312 10.92 -3.74 -9.49
C LYS A 312 10.00 -4.33 -10.54
N GLU A 313 8.78 -3.81 -10.65
CA GLU A 313 7.76 -4.24 -11.61
C GLU A 313 7.21 -3.07 -12.46
N ASN A 314 7.86 -2.79 -13.60
CA ASN A 314 7.46 -1.72 -14.51
C ASN A 314 6.38 -2.19 -15.53
N VAL A 315 5.21 -2.59 -15.02
CA VAL A 315 4.11 -3.17 -15.80
C VAL A 315 3.51 -2.21 -16.84
N PHE A 316 3.34 -0.93 -16.50
CA PHE A 316 2.72 0.05 -17.41
C PHE A 316 3.69 0.46 -18.53
N THR A 317 4.98 0.49 -18.24
CA THR A 317 6.08 0.63 -19.21
C THR A 317 6.12 -0.57 -20.16
N ALA A 318 5.93 -1.80 -19.68
CA ALA A 318 5.86 -2.98 -20.53
C ALA A 318 4.67 -2.91 -21.51
N VAL A 319 3.48 -2.54 -21.02
CA VAL A 319 2.30 -2.25 -21.87
C VAL A 319 2.59 -1.15 -22.89
N CYS A 320 3.20 -0.04 -22.46
CA CYS A 320 3.60 1.06 -23.33
C CYS A 320 4.51 0.62 -24.48
N GLN A 321 5.50 -0.22 -24.20
CA GLN A 321 6.49 -0.68 -25.18
C GLN A 321 5.89 -1.74 -26.13
N VAL A 322 5.10 -2.68 -25.61
CA VAL A 322 4.30 -3.64 -26.41
C VAL A 322 3.39 -2.91 -27.41
N MET A 323 2.69 -1.86 -26.95
CA MET A 323 1.78 -1.09 -27.81
C MET A 323 2.51 -0.21 -28.84
N ASN A 324 3.76 0.17 -28.58
CA ASN A 324 4.62 0.76 -29.61
C ASN A 324 5.01 -0.27 -30.67
N LEU A 325 5.53 -1.43 -30.25
CA LEU A 325 6.10 -2.43 -31.16
C LEU A 325 5.03 -3.14 -32.00
N TRP A 326 3.90 -3.54 -31.40
CA TRP A 326 2.87 -4.36 -32.06
C TRP A 326 1.49 -3.68 -32.18
N GLY A 327 1.32 -2.44 -31.70
CA GLY A 327 0.08 -1.68 -31.91
C GLY A 327 -0.28 -1.47 -33.39
N HIS A 328 0.69 -1.58 -34.30
CA HIS A 328 0.46 -1.50 -35.74
C HIS A 328 -0.37 -2.68 -36.31
N TYR A 329 -0.47 -3.82 -35.61
CA TYR A 329 -1.27 -4.98 -36.05
C TYR A 329 -2.77 -4.66 -36.13
N ARG A 330 -3.25 -3.69 -35.34
CA ARG A 330 -4.61 -3.14 -35.46
C ARG A 330 -4.85 -2.55 -36.85
N GLY A 331 -3.95 -1.65 -37.28
CA GLY A 331 -4.09 -0.92 -38.54
C GLY A 331 -3.77 -1.77 -39.76
N LYS A 332 -2.59 -2.42 -39.77
CA LYS A 332 -2.10 -3.16 -40.94
C LYS A 332 -2.80 -4.50 -41.18
N GLN A 333 -3.40 -5.12 -40.15
CA GLN A 333 -4.01 -6.46 -40.26
C GLN A 333 -5.45 -6.55 -39.70
N GLY A 334 -6.05 -5.42 -39.30
CA GLY A 334 -7.41 -5.36 -38.76
C GLY A 334 -7.61 -6.07 -37.42
N ARG A 335 -6.53 -6.50 -36.73
CA ARG A 335 -6.61 -7.36 -35.54
C ARG A 335 -7.17 -6.60 -34.33
N ARG A 336 -7.97 -7.28 -33.50
CA ARG A 336 -8.14 -6.86 -32.09
C ARG A 336 -6.88 -7.24 -31.33
N ILE A 337 -6.47 -6.40 -30.39
CA ILE A 337 -5.30 -6.62 -29.54
C ILE A 337 -5.83 -6.87 -28.13
N LEU A 338 -5.47 -8.02 -27.55
CA LEU A 338 -5.73 -8.36 -26.15
C LEU A 338 -4.38 -8.43 -25.44
N LEU A 339 -4.18 -7.63 -24.41
CA LEU A 339 -3.02 -7.68 -23.53
C LEU A 339 -3.42 -8.44 -22.28
N VAL A 340 -2.68 -9.47 -21.87
CA VAL A 340 -2.97 -10.26 -20.67
C VAL A 340 -1.76 -10.19 -19.74
N ALA A 341 -1.87 -9.40 -18.68
CA ALA A 341 -0.83 -9.27 -17.66
C ALA A 341 -1.07 -10.25 -16.50
N ILE A 342 0.03 -10.81 -15.98
CA ILE A 342 0.05 -11.70 -14.81
C ILE A 342 1.15 -11.20 -13.86
N THR A 343 0.79 -10.90 -12.62
CA THR A 343 1.66 -10.38 -11.51
C THR A 343 1.10 -10.86 -10.15
N ASP A 344 1.91 -10.92 -9.09
CA ASP A 344 1.40 -11.01 -7.70
C ASP A 344 1.50 -9.71 -6.87
N GLU A 345 1.82 -8.57 -7.51
CA GLU A 345 1.87 -7.21 -6.94
C GLU A 345 1.06 -6.17 -7.77
N ALA A 346 1.21 -4.86 -7.49
CA ALA A 346 0.52 -3.77 -8.20
C ALA A 346 1.35 -3.05 -9.29
N GLY A 347 2.67 -3.25 -9.30
CA GLY A 347 3.62 -2.55 -10.19
C GLY A 347 4.07 -1.18 -9.68
N ASP A 348 5.35 -0.87 -9.86
CA ASP A 348 5.98 0.38 -9.37
C ASP A 348 5.60 1.63 -10.18
N ASP A 349 5.26 1.47 -11.46
CA ASP A 349 5.23 2.58 -12.42
C ASP A 349 3.83 3.16 -12.68
N HIS A 350 2.96 3.09 -11.67
CA HIS A 350 1.57 3.59 -11.61
C HIS A 350 1.41 5.12 -11.68
N GLY A 351 2.46 5.85 -12.06
CA GLY A 351 2.44 7.29 -12.34
C GLY A 351 2.21 7.58 -13.83
N PRO A 352 2.93 8.55 -14.43
CA PRO A 352 2.79 8.88 -15.86
C PRO A 352 2.81 7.71 -16.88
N PRO A 353 3.53 6.59 -16.65
CA PRO A 353 3.44 5.42 -17.53
C PRO A 353 2.05 4.79 -17.62
N LEU A 354 1.20 4.89 -16.59
CA LEU A 354 -0.22 4.47 -16.62
C LEU A 354 -1.00 5.24 -17.68
N GLU A 355 -0.92 6.57 -17.67
CA GLU A 355 -1.63 7.45 -18.62
C GLU A 355 -1.21 7.17 -20.06
N VAL A 356 0.10 6.96 -20.27
CA VAL A 356 0.65 6.63 -21.59
C VAL A 356 0.23 5.22 -22.03
N ALA A 357 0.12 4.26 -21.11
CA ALA A 357 -0.35 2.90 -21.39
C ALA A 357 -1.83 2.89 -21.79
N ILE A 358 -2.69 3.53 -20.99
CA ILE A 358 -4.13 3.71 -21.25
C ILE A 358 -4.34 4.40 -22.60
N ASN A 359 -3.68 5.55 -22.82
CA ASN A 359 -3.79 6.29 -24.09
C ASN A 359 -3.38 5.45 -25.30
N ARG A 360 -2.28 4.70 -25.23
CA ARG A 360 -1.81 3.83 -26.33
C ARG A 360 -2.78 2.68 -26.59
N CYS A 361 -3.41 2.12 -25.55
CA CYS A 361 -4.41 1.07 -25.68
C CYS A 361 -5.72 1.60 -26.30
N ARG A 362 -6.29 2.69 -25.74
CA ARG A 362 -7.50 3.36 -26.26
C ARG A 362 -7.34 3.75 -27.75
N ARG A 363 -6.25 4.43 -28.12
CA ARG A 363 -5.94 4.83 -29.52
C ARG A 363 -5.79 3.67 -30.51
N ARG A 364 -5.59 2.43 -30.04
CA ARG A 364 -5.50 1.23 -30.89
C ARG A 364 -6.69 0.27 -30.72
N GLY A 365 -7.66 0.59 -29.87
CA GLY A 365 -8.74 -0.33 -29.50
C GLY A 365 -8.19 -1.68 -29.00
N ALA A 366 -7.14 -1.61 -28.18
CA ALA A 366 -6.56 -2.74 -27.47
C ALA A 366 -7.17 -2.82 -26.06
N LYS A 367 -7.50 -4.03 -25.62
CA LYS A 367 -8.03 -4.29 -24.28
C LYS A 367 -6.93 -4.84 -23.37
N ALA A 368 -6.86 -4.38 -22.12
CA ALA A 368 -6.03 -4.97 -21.08
C ALA A 368 -6.85 -5.91 -20.19
N TYR A 369 -6.32 -7.09 -19.91
CA TYR A 369 -6.79 -8.02 -18.90
C TYR A 369 -5.65 -8.22 -17.91
N VAL A 370 -5.97 -8.23 -16.62
CA VAL A 370 -4.98 -8.45 -15.57
C VAL A 370 -5.46 -9.60 -14.70
N ILE A 371 -4.54 -10.52 -14.38
CA ILE A 371 -4.75 -11.54 -13.36
C ILE A 371 -3.75 -11.24 -12.24
N GLY A 372 -4.23 -10.97 -11.03
CA GLY A 372 -3.39 -10.50 -9.93
C GLY A 372 -4.08 -10.51 -8.56
N PRO A 373 -3.50 -9.85 -7.53
CA PRO A 373 -4.02 -9.85 -6.17
C PRO A 373 -5.27 -8.96 -6.00
N SER A 374 -5.91 -9.05 -4.83
CA SER A 374 -6.81 -7.98 -4.35
C SER A 374 -6.00 -6.97 -3.54
N ALA A 375 -6.41 -5.70 -3.58
CA ALA A 375 -5.79 -4.63 -2.80
C ALA A 375 -6.09 -4.77 -1.28
N PRO A 376 -5.21 -4.29 -0.40
CA PRO A 376 -5.41 -4.30 1.05
C PRO A 376 -6.21 -3.07 1.51
N PHE A 377 -7.27 -3.29 2.29
CA PHE A 377 -8.24 -2.27 2.68
C PHE A 377 -7.61 -1.12 3.48
N GLY A 378 -7.78 0.11 2.99
CA GLY A 378 -7.26 1.34 3.59
C GLY A 378 -5.74 1.45 3.64
N ALA A 379 -5.04 0.54 2.97
CA ALA A 379 -3.61 0.36 3.04
C ALA A 379 -3.01 0.35 1.63
N ARG A 380 -1.74 -0.08 1.54
CA ARG A 380 -1.04 -0.27 0.27
C ARG A 380 -0.09 -1.47 0.28
N LYS A 381 0.33 -1.92 1.46
CA LYS A 381 1.36 -2.94 1.61
C LYS A 381 0.83 -4.21 2.26
N GLY A 382 1.03 -5.34 1.58
CA GLY A 382 0.94 -6.67 2.17
C GLY A 382 2.20 -6.98 2.99
N TYR A 383 2.18 -8.11 3.69
CA TYR A 383 3.33 -8.58 4.48
C TYR A 383 3.59 -10.08 4.29
N VAL A 384 4.86 -10.46 4.27
CA VAL A 384 5.32 -11.81 3.91
C VAL A 384 6.18 -12.42 5.02
N PRO A 385 5.86 -13.61 5.54
CA PRO A 385 6.66 -14.30 6.55
C PRO A 385 7.94 -14.93 5.95
N TYR A 386 9.00 -14.14 5.85
CA TYR A 386 10.33 -14.58 5.41
C TYR A 386 11.14 -15.17 6.57
N VAL A 387 11.47 -16.46 6.53
CA VAL A 387 12.39 -17.08 7.50
C VAL A 387 13.83 -16.82 7.04
N ALA A 388 14.56 -15.98 7.79
CA ALA A 388 15.94 -15.63 7.45
C ALA A 388 16.89 -16.82 7.71
N PRO A 389 17.61 -17.34 6.69
CA PRO A 389 18.44 -18.53 6.84
C PRO A 389 19.63 -18.32 7.78
N GLU A 390 20.08 -17.08 8.01
CA GLU A 390 21.21 -16.79 8.89
C GLU A 390 20.88 -16.92 10.38
N ASN A 391 19.58 -16.91 10.76
CA ASN A 391 19.18 -16.94 12.18
C ASN A 391 17.86 -17.67 12.51
N GLY A 392 17.17 -18.23 11.51
CA GLY A 392 15.93 -18.99 11.67
C GLY A 392 14.70 -18.18 12.12
N LYS A 393 14.78 -16.85 12.18
CA LYS A 393 13.66 -15.99 12.59
C LYS A 393 12.79 -15.61 11.41
N THR A 394 11.48 -15.58 11.62
CA THR A 394 10.52 -15.04 10.67
C THR A 394 10.48 -13.51 10.78
N TYR A 395 10.77 -12.84 9.66
CA TYR A 395 10.58 -11.41 9.45
C TYR A 395 9.33 -11.20 8.59
N GLN A 396 8.67 -10.04 8.74
CA GLN A 396 7.53 -9.66 7.91
C GLN A 396 8.01 -8.66 6.86
N LEU A 397 8.30 -9.14 5.65
CA LEU A 397 8.73 -8.28 4.53
C LEU A 397 7.51 -7.56 3.94
N PRO A 398 7.58 -6.26 3.65
CA PRO A 398 6.51 -5.56 2.94
C PRO A 398 6.50 -5.90 1.44
N VAL A 399 5.31 -5.99 0.85
CA VAL A 399 5.05 -6.17 -0.60
C VAL A 399 4.08 -5.07 -1.05
N ASP A 400 4.22 -4.50 -2.25
CA ASP A 400 3.36 -3.40 -2.72
C ASP A 400 2.15 -3.91 -3.52
N LEU A 401 1.10 -4.26 -2.78
CA LEU A 401 -0.19 -4.67 -3.33
C LEU A 401 -1.01 -3.49 -3.88
N GLY A 402 -0.47 -2.27 -3.87
CA GLY A 402 -1.16 -1.04 -4.29
C GLY A 402 -2.30 -0.62 -3.36
N PRO A 403 -2.81 0.61 -3.47
CA PRO A 403 -4.07 1.01 -2.81
C PRO A 403 -5.27 0.51 -3.63
N GLU A 404 -6.46 0.43 -3.01
CA GLU A 404 -7.70 0.22 -3.74
C GLU A 404 -8.20 1.49 -4.46
N ALA A 405 -7.90 2.68 -3.91
CA ALA A 405 -8.40 3.96 -4.38
C ALA A 405 -7.28 4.93 -4.80
N ALA A 406 -7.64 5.97 -5.57
CA ALA A 406 -6.71 7.00 -6.06
C ALA A 406 -6.03 7.81 -4.95
N ILE A 407 -6.76 8.08 -3.85
CA ILE A 407 -6.26 8.77 -2.65
C ILE A 407 -6.70 8.01 -1.38
N PRO A 408 -6.03 8.20 -0.23
CA PRO A 408 -6.40 7.50 1.01
C PRO A 408 -7.65 8.10 1.67
N ASP A 409 -8.69 7.29 1.77
CA ASP A 409 -9.98 7.57 2.45
C ASP A 409 -10.08 6.90 3.83
N HIS A 410 -9.20 5.94 4.15
CA HIS A 410 -9.20 5.24 5.44
C HIS A 410 -8.17 5.79 6.45
N ILE A 411 -8.55 5.87 7.72
CA ILE A 411 -7.66 6.20 8.84
C ILE A 411 -6.79 5.01 9.27
N ASN A 412 -5.52 5.28 9.60
CA ASN A 412 -4.60 4.29 10.16
C ASN A 412 -4.74 4.24 11.69
N LEU A 413 -5.67 3.42 12.18
CA LEU A 413 -6.06 3.38 13.60
C LEU A 413 -6.13 1.93 14.15
N PRO A 414 -5.34 1.54 15.17
CA PRO A 414 -5.31 0.19 15.72
C PRO A 414 -6.53 -0.11 16.59
N PHE A 415 -6.94 -1.38 16.68
CA PHE A 415 -8.02 -1.80 17.58
C PHE A 415 -7.54 -1.90 19.02
N TRP A 416 -8.39 -1.47 19.95
CA TRP A 416 -7.99 -1.25 21.35
C TRP A 416 -7.88 -2.54 22.18
N PHE A 417 -8.49 -3.65 21.74
CA PHE A 417 -8.50 -4.94 22.43
C PHE A 417 -8.00 -6.11 21.56
N SER A 418 -7.70 -7.23 22.22
CA SER A 418 -7.16 -8.45 21.60
C SER A 418 -8.08 -9.03 20.52
N GLY A 419 -7.55 -9.16 19.30
CA GLY A 419 -8.21 -9.76 18.14
C GLY A 419 -7.37 -9.51 16.88
N PRO A 420 -7.92 -9.76 15.69
CA PRO A 420 -7.33 -9.28 14.45
C PRO A 420 -7.15 -7.75 14.50
N GLN A 421 -5.96 -7.29 14.10
CA GLN A 421 -5.63 -5.86 13.93
C GLN A 421 -5.74 -5.42 12.47
N TYR A 422 -5.75 -6.37 11.54
CA TYR A 422 -5.77 -6.14 10.09
C TYR A 422 -4.63 -5.25 9.57
N ASP A 423 -3.46 -5.29 10.23
CA ASP A 423 -2.19 -4.72 9.74
C ASP A 423 -1.29 -5.79 9.10
N ARG A 424 -1.23 -6.99 9.70
CA ARG A 424 -0.33 -8.08 9.32
C ARG A 424 -0.96 -9.47 9.52
N PRO A 425 -1.56 -10.08 8.49
CA PRO A 425 -1.88 -9.51 7.18
C PRO A 425 -2.98 -8.43 7.23
N PRO A 426 -3.06 -7.58 6.18
CA PRO A 426 -4.17 -6.66 6.01
C PRO A 426 -5.49 -7.37 5.73
N LEU A 427 -6.62 -6.66 5.90
CA LEU A 427 -7.92 -7.05 5.36
C LEU A 427 -7.93 -6.84 3.84
N SER A 428 -8.66 -7.66 3.09
CA SER A 428 -8.95 -7.43 1.67
C SER A 428 -9.87 -6.23 1.50
N SER A 429 -9.65 -5.39 0.49
CA SER A 429 -10.62 -4.36 0.09
C SER A 429 -11.78 -4.97 -0.71
N GLY A 430 -11.61 -6.18 -1.25
CA GLY A 430 -12.50 -6.77 -2.23
C GLY A 430 -12.38 -6.17 -3.64
N PHE A 431 -11.48 -5.21 -3.83
CA PHE A 431 -11.20 -4.56 -5.12
C PHE A 431 -9.80 -4.92 -5.63
N ALA A 432 -9.53 -4.59 -6.89
CA ALA A 432 -8.21 -4.69 -7.49
C ALA A 432 -7.34 -3.46 -7.16
N PRO A 433 -6.00 -3.51 -7.33
CA PRO A 433 -5.13 -2.35 -7.14
C PRO A 433 -5.46 -1.24 -8.14
N TYR A 434 -5.67 -0.01 -7.65
CA TYR A 434 -6.30 1.10 -8.39
C TYR A 434 -5.76 1.31 -9.81
N ALA A 435 -4.43 1.34 -9.98
CA ALA A 435 -3.80 1.59 -11.28
C ALA A 435 -4.05 0.45 -12.30
N LEU A 436 -4.04 -0.81 -11.86
CA LEU A 436 -4.34 -1.95 -12.71
C LEU A 436 -5.85 -2.05 -13.00
N ALA A 437 -6.68 -1.73 -12.00
CA ALA A 437 -8.14 -1.66 -12.13
C ALA A 437 -8.54 -0.61 -13.19
N ARG A 438 -8.00 0.61 -13.08
CA ARG A 438 -8.23 1.68 -14.04
C ARG A 438 -7.71 1.34 -15.45
N LEU A 439 -6.55 0.69 -15.57
CA LEU A 439 -6.03 0.21 -16.86
C LEU A 439 -7.01 -0.74 -17.57
N VAL A 440 -7.65 -1.68 -16.86
CA VAL A 440 -8.62 -2.59 -17.50
C VAL A 440 -9.96 -1.93 -17.80
N SER A 441 -10.42 -1.02 -16.92
CA SER A 441 -11.67 -0.28 -17.10
C SER A 441 -11.61 0.63 -18.34
N GLU A 442 -10.62 1.55 -18.39
CA GLU A 442 -10.47 2.48 -19.51
C GLU A 442 -10.14 1.83 -20.85
N THR A 443 -9.74 0.55 -20.86
CA THR A 443 -9.50 -0.23 -22.08
C THR A 443 -10.63 -1.21 -22.43
N GLY A 444 -11.69 -1.30 -21.61
CA GLY A 444 -12.83 -2.20 -21.84
C GLY A 444 -12.51 -3.69 -21.72
N GLY A 445 -11.51 -4.03 -20.89
CA GLY A 445 -11.15 -5.39 -20.51
C GLY A 445 -11.76 -5.82 -19.18
N MET A 446 -11.02 -6.58 -18.36
CA MET A 446 -11.46 -7.11 -17.05
C MET A 446 -10.28 -7.35 -16.09
N TYR A 447 -10.50 -7.25 -14.77
CA TYR A 447 -9.54 -7.65 -13.74
C TYR A 447 -10.00 -8.94 -13.05
N PHE A 448 -9.16 -9.98 -13.09
CA PHE A 448 -9.38 -11.24 -12.40
C PHE A 448 -8.61 -11.26 -11.08
N MET A 449 -9.31 -11.00 -9.97
CA MET A 449 -8.72 -11.10 -8.63
C MET A 449 -8.47 -12.56 -8.29
N THR A 450 -7.26 -12.87 -7.85
CA THR A 450 -6.84 -14.23 -7.53
C THR A 450 -5.94 -14.24 -6.29
N ASN A 451 -5.94 -15.36 -5.57
CA ASN A 451 -4.96 -15.61 -4.51
C ASN A 451 -3.57 -15.97 -5.10
N MET A 452 -3.04 -15.12 -5.97
CA MET A 452 -1.79 -15.36 -6.68
C MET A 452 -0.53 -15.00 -5.91
N THR A 453 -0.63 -14.34 -4.76
CA THR A 453 0.49 -14.22 -3.83
C THR A 453 1.03 -15.60 -3.43
N THR A 454 2.34 -15.72 -3.22
CA THR A 454 3.01 -17.03 -3.08
C THR A 454 2.95 -17.67 -1.69
N MET A 455 2.74 -16.91 -0.62
CA MET A 455 2.96 -17.40 0.75
C MET A 455 1.68 -17.38 1.60
N ALA A 456 1.57 -18.33 2.53
CA ALA A 456 0.47 -18.39 3.48
C ALA A 456 0.48 -17.14 4.38
N GLY A 457 -0.63 -16.40 4.40
CA GLY A 457 -0.73 -15.11 5.10
C GLY A 457 -0.27 -13.89 4.29
N LEU A 458 -0.03 -14.02 2.98
CA LEU A 458 0.26 -12.88 2.09
C LEU A 458 -1.02 -12.32 1.43
N ALA A 459 -1.97 -13.20 1.11
CA ALA A 459 -3.30 -12.81 0.60
C ALA A 459 -4.06 -12.01 1.68
N PRO A 460 -4.59 -10.81 1.34
CA PRO A 460 -5.41 -10.03 2.26
C PRO A 460 -6.62 -10.82 2.79
N LEU A 461 -6.97 -10.63 4.07
CA LEU A 461 -7.99 -11.43 4.74
C LEU A 461 -9.41 -11.08 4.30
N GLY A 462 -10.23 -12.11 4.11
CA GLY A 462 -11.65 -11.97 3.79
C GLY A 462 -11.95 -12.16 2.31
N HIS A 463 -13.10 -12.78 2.07
CA HIS A 463 -13.72 -12.95 0.76
C HIS A 463 -15.06 -12.25 0.80
N PHE A 464 -15.34 -11.42 -0.19
CA PHE A 464 -16.47 -10.51 -0.22
C PHE A 464 -17.25 -10.70 -1.52
N ASP A 465 -18.55 -10.40 -1.50
CA ASP A 465 -19.41 -10.52 -2.68
C ASP A 465 -19.27 -9.29 -3.58
N ALA A 466 -19.07 -9.52 -4.87
CA ALA A 466 -19.00 -8.49 -5.90
C ALA A 466 -20.28 -7.63 -5.92
N ALA A 467 -21.45 -8.24 -5.75
CA ALA A 467 -22.73 -7.54 -5.75
C ALA A 467 -22.87 -6.58 -4.55
N ALA A 468 -22.39 -6.99 -3.37
CA ALA A 468 -22.36 -6.16 -2.17
C ALA A 468 -21.30 -5.05 -2.21
N LEU A 469 -20.20 -5.25 -2.96
CA LEU A 469 -19.12 -4.28 -3.10
C LEU A 469 -19.38 -3.20 -4.15
N ARG A 470 -20.15 -3.48 -5.20
CA ARG A 470 -20.41 -2.55 -6.32
C ARG A 470 -20.77 -1.11 -5.91
N PRO A 471 -21.63 -0.85 -4.92
CA PRO A 471 -21.94 0.52 -4.47
C PRO A 471 -20.78 1.28 -3.81
N PHE A 472 -19.69 0.58 -3.48
CA PHE A 472 -18.51 1.07 -2.77
C PHE A 472 -17.24 1.03 -3.65
N GLU A 473 -17.40 0.78 -4.95
CA GLU A 473 -16.32 0.80 -5.93
C GLU A 473 -15.58 2.17 -5.89
N PRO A 474 -14.24 2.17 -5.92
CA PRO A 474 -13.45 3.36 -6.21
C PRO A 474 -13.83 3.98 -7.55
N ASP A 475 -13.86 5.31 -7.64
CA ASP A 475 -14.02 6.01 -8.91
C ASP A 475 -12.70 5.95 -9.71
N TYR A 476 -12.72 5.20 -10.82
CA TYR A 476 -11.58 5.00 -11.72
C TYR A 476 -11.47 6.05 -12.84
N SER A 477 -12.25 7.13 -12.82
CA SER A 477 -12.17 8.20 -13.82
C SER A 477 -10.97 9.14 -13.60
N TYR A 478 -10.46 9.25 -12.37
CA TYR A 478 -9.40 10.19 -12.03
C TYR A 478 -8.06 9.84 -12.69
N SER A 479 -7.62 10.72 -13.59
CA SER A 479 -6.34 10.62 -14.31
C SER A 479 -5.12 10.71 -13.38
N SER A 480 -5.23 11.44 -12.28
CA SER A 480 -4.21 11.54 -11.23
C SER A 480 -4.83 11.64 -9.83
N PRO A 481 -4.04 11.38 -8.77
CA PRO A 481 -4.44 11.68 -7.38
C PRO A 481 -4.79 13.15 -7.15
N GLN A 482 -4.25 14.08 -7.96
CA GLN A 482 -4.57 15.51 -7.85
C GLN A 482 -5.96 15.82 -8.42
N ASP A 483 -6.38 15.16 -9.50
CA ASP A 483 -7.74 15.33 -10.04
C ASP A 483 -8.80 14.82 -9.05
N CYS A 484 -8.51 13.69 -8.41
CA CYS A 484 -9.32 13.16 -7.31
C CYS A 484 -9.39 14.14 -6.13
N LEU A 485 -8.26 14.73 -5.74
CA LEU A 485 -8.22 15.74 -4.67
C LEU A 485 -8.99 17.02 -5.05
N ASN A 486 -8.89 17.48 -6.29
CA ASN A 486 -9.63 18.64 -6.81
C ASN A 486 -11.14 18.42 -6.79
N ASP A 487 -11.61 17.19 -6.96
CA ASP A 487 -13.02 16.82 -6.77
C ASP A 487 -13.41 16.74 -5.29
N VAL A 488 -12.62 15.99 -4.50
CA VAL A 488 -12.82 15.79 -3.07
C VAL A 488 -12.87 17.11 -2.28
N MET A 489 -12.13 18.13 -2.70
CA MET A 489 -12.20 19.49 -2.13
C MET A 489 -13.57 20.18 -2.27
N LYS A 490 -14.43 19.76 -3.22
CA LYS A 490 -15.79 20.29 -3.38
C LYS A 490 -16.77 19.71 -2.35
N HIS A 491 -16.46 18.55 -1.77
CA HIS A 491 -17.32 17.80 -0.88
C HIS A 491 -16.76 17.83 0.55
N PRO A 492 -17.34 18.61 1.49
CA PRO A 492 -16.77 18.81 2.83
C PRO A 492 -16.53 17.51 3.61
N LEU A 493 -17.41 16.51 3.44
CA LEU A 493 -17.30 15.20 4.08
C LEU A 493 -16.11 14.40 3.53
N ARG A 494 -15.96 14.31 2.19
CA ARG A 494 -14.81 13.64 1.56
C ARG A 494 -13.49 14.28 2.00
N MET A 495 -13.44 15.61 2.02
CA MET A 495 -12.26 16.35 2.43
C MET A 495 -11.92 16.16 3.91
N ALA A 496 -12.92 16.11 4.80
CA ALA A 496 -12.72 15.78 6.22
C ALA A 496 -12.15 14.36 6.42
N VAL A 497 -12.68 13.38 5.69
CA VAL A 497 -12.21 11.98 5.69
C VAL A 497 -10.77 11.87 5.18
N TYR A 498 -10.46 12.46 4.02
CA TYR A 498 -9.11 12.51 3.47
C TYR A 498 -8.12 13.19 4.42
N ASN A 499 -8.50 14.32 5.03
CA ASN A 499 -7.67 14.99 6.03
C ASN A 499 -7.41 14.10 7.26
N ALA A 500 -8.42 13.44 7.82
CA ALA A 500 -8.25 12.50 8.92
C ALA A 500 -7.35 11.31 8.54
N ALA A 501 -7.53 10.77 7.33
CA ALA A 501 -6.71 9.71 6.76
C ALA A 501 -5.24 10.15 6.64
N MET A 502 -4.96 11.37 6.17
CA MET A 502 -3.60 11.89 6.04
C MET A 502 -2.97 12.28 7.39
N ILE A 503 -3.76 12.78 8.34
CA ILE A 503 -3.28 13.12 9.70
C ILE A 503 -2.95 11.84 10.48
N SER A 504 -3.78 10.79 10.43
CA SER A 504 -3.52 9.51 11.12
C SER A 504 -2.29 8.73 10.61
N ARG A 505 -1.84 9.02 9.38
CA ARG A 505 -0.56 8.48 8.85
C ARG A 505 0.67 9.20 9.44
N LYS A 506 0.53 10.48 9.83
CA LYS A 506 1.55 11.30 10.50
C LYS A 506 1.54 11.07 12.02
N PHE A 507 0.38 11.25 12.65
CA PHE A 507 0.15 11.14 14.09
C PHE A 507 -0.45 9.77 14.40
N LYS A 508 0.41 8.82 14.80
CA LYS A 508 0.00 7.44 15.06
C LYS A 508 -0.45 7.31 16.51
N ALA A 509 -1.74 7.08 16.73
CA ALA A 509 -2.27 6.70 18.03
C ALA A 509 -1.60 5.41 18.54
N GLY A 510 -1.45 5.29 19.86
CA GLY A 510 -0.92 4.07 20.47
C GLY A 510 -1.86 2.87 20.25
N SER A 511 -1.26 1.68 20.26
CA SER A 511 -2.00 0.42 20.40
C SER A 511 -2.51 0.23 21.84
N THR A 512 -3.22 -0.87 22.08
CA THR A 512 -3.70 -1.33 23.40
C THR A 512 -2.74 -0.99 24.57
N PRO A 513 -3.17 -0.21 25.58
CA PRO A 513 -2.39 -0.04 26.81
C PRO A 513 -2.34 -1.34 27.62
N SER A 514 -1.54 -1.41 28.68
CA SER A 514 -1.37 -2.66 29.44
C SER A 514 -2.61 -3.01 30.28
N LEU A 515 -3.54 -3.77 29.70
CA LEU A 515 -4.80 -4.22 30.32
C LEU A 515 -4.63 -5.22 31.50
N SER A 516 -3.40 -5.47 31.95
CA SER A 516 -3.07 -6.38 33.05
C SER A 516 -1.88 -5.84 33.84
N LEU A 517 -2.14 -5.02 34.85
CA LEU A 517 -1.12 -4.39 35.70
C LEU A 517 -0.85 -5.25 36.95
N ARG A 518 0.42 -5.52 37.22
CA ARG A 518 0.91 -6.05 38.51
C ARG A 518 1.56 -4.91 39.28
N VAL A 519 1.16 -4.75 40.53
CA VAL A 519 1.56 -3.65 41.39
C VAL A 519 2.02 -4.14 42.76
N THR A 520 2.70 -3.30 43.52
CA THR A 520 3.04 -3.51 44.93
C THR A 520 2.59 -2.33 45.77
N PRO A 521 2.47 -2.47 47.11
CA PRO A 521 2.10 -1.39 48.02
C PRO A 521 2.92 -0.10 47.87
N GLN A 522 4.14 -0.20 47.34
CA GLN A 522 5.08 0.90 47.18
C GLN A 522 4.94 1.65 45.83
N ASN A 523 4.47 0.98 44.76
CA ASN A 523 4.57 1.50 43.39
C ASN A 523 3.24 1.56 42.62
N PHE A 524 2.12 1.15 43.23
CA PHE A 524 0.83 1.08 42.53
C PHE A 524 0.38 2.43 41.95
N LYS A 525 0.65 3.54 42.65
CA LYS A 525 0.34 4.89 42.16
C LYS A 525 1.23 5.32 41.00
N ASP A 526 2.49 4.91 40.98
CA ASP A 526 3.42 5.19 39.89
C ASP A 526 3.05 4.40 38.64
N ILE A 527 2.80 3.09 38.79
CA ILE A 527 2.39 2.20 37.70
C ILE A 527 1.04 2.65 37.10
N ALA A 528 0.09 3.05 37.93
CA ALA A 528 -1.16 3.66 37.45
C ALA A 528 -0.92 4.99 36.71
N SER A 529 0.00 5.83 37.18
CA SER A 529 0.32 7.11 36.52
C SER A 529 1.03 6.91 35.17
N GLU A 530 1.96 5.97 35.07
CA GLU A 530 2.56 5.59 33.78
C GLU A 530 1.52 4.97 32.82
N ALA A 531 0.59 4.17 33.34
CA ALA A 531 -0.54 3.68 32.56
C ALA A 531 -1.41 4.83 32.01
N GLN A 532 -1.75 5.83 32.84
CA GLN A 532 -2.45 7.05 32.40
C GLN A 532 -1.67 7.79 31.30
N LYS A 533 -0.35 7.94 31.43
CA LYS A 533 0.50 8.58 30.39
C LYS A 533 0.44 7.86 29.04
N THR A 534 0.30 6.52 29.01
CA THR A 534 0.17 5.79 27.74
C THR A 534 -1.13 6.10 26.98
N VAL A 535 -2.26 6.23 27.70
CA VAL A 535 -3.52 6.61 27.05
C VAL A 535 -3.58 8.10 26.74
N ALA A 536 -3.04 8.98 27.59
CA ALA A 536 -3.00 10.42 27.34
C ALA A 536 -2.24 10.79 26.05
N ARG A 537 -1.11 10.11 25.77
CA ARG A 537 -0.40 10.25 24.48
C ARG A 537 -1.27 9.80 23.29
N SER A 538 -2.00 8.71 23.44
CA SER A 538 -2.87 8.16 22.39
C SER A 538 -4.08 9.06 22.14
N GLU A 539 -4.69 9.57 23.21
CA GLU A 539 -5.80 10.52 23.16
C GLU A 539 -5.38 11.84 22.50
N LEU A 540 -4.16 12.33 22.74
CA LEU A 540 -3.63 13.51 22.03
C LEU A 540 -3.60 13.26 20.52
N MET A 541 -3.04 12.13 20.05
CA MET A 541 -3.04 11.79 18.62
C MET A 541 -4.46 11.68 18.05
N ILE A 542 -5.39 11.07 18.78
CA ILE A 542 -6.80 10.94 18.37
C ILE A 542 -7.47 12.32 18.30
N ASN A 543 -7.20 13.21 19.25
CA ASN A 543 -7.70 14.59 19.25
C ASN A 543 -7.12 15.41 18.09
N GLU A 544 -5.85 15.23 17.71
CA GLU A 544 -5.27 15.86 16.51
C GLU A 544 -5.93 15.34 15.21
N ILE A 545 -6.23 14.04 15.11
CA ILE A 545 -6.97 13.48 13.95
C ILE A 545 -8.41 14.00 13.92
N LEU A 546 -9.08 14.09 15.08
CA LEU A 546 -10.47 14.56 15.18
C LEU A 546 -10.64 16.03 14.74
N LYS A 547 -9.59 16.86 14.76
CA LYS A 547 -9.64 18.24 14.21
C LYS A 547 -9.94 18.30 12.71
N ALA A 548 -9.78 17.19 11.97
CA ALA A 548 -10.19 17.10 10.57
C ALA A 548 -11.72 17.14 10.38
N PHE A 549 -12.49 16.85 11.43
CA PHE A 549 -13.94 16.81 11.43
C PHE A 549 -14.50 18.06 12.13
N PRO A 550 -14.97 19.08 11.38
CA PRO A 550 -15.54 20.29 11.97
C PRO A 550 -16.86 19.98 12.68
N ARG A 551 -17.26 20.82 13.64
CA ARG A 551 -18.56 20.68 14.35
C ARG A 551 -19.71 20.73 13.35
N GLY A 552 -20.63 19.76 13.41
CA GLY A 552 -21.79 19.68 12.51
C GLY A 552 -21.50 19.04 11.15
N ILE A 553 -20.30 18.49 10.93
CA ILE A 553 -19.99 17.70 9.72
C ILE A 553 -20.93 16.51 9.53
N GLU A 554 -21.56 16.03 10.62
CA GLU A 554 -22.61 15.01 10.59
C GLU A 554 -23.81 15.41 9.71
N GLN A 555 -24.08 16.72 9.54
CA GLN A 555 -25.13 17.20 8.63
C GLN A 555 -24.79 16.94 7.15
N ALA A 556 -23.50 16.93 6.80
CA ALA A 556 -23.05 16.62 5.45
C ALA A 556 -23.17 15.12 5.10
N TYR A 557 -23.36 14.24 6.08
CA TYR A 557 -23.55 12.79 5.85
C TYR A 557 -24.77 12.49 4.98
N ASN A 558 -25.87 13.19 5.22
CA ASN A 558 -27.13 13.00 4.49
C ASN A 558 -27.08 13.57 3.06
N ASN A 559 -26.08 14.40 2.76
CA ASN A 559 -25.90 15.11 1.49
C ASN A 559 -24.69 14.58 0.69
N GLU A 560 -24.09 13.45 1.11
CA GLU A 560 -23.03 12.78 0.34
C GLU A 560 -23.64 11.64 -0.49
N ASP A 561 -23.61 11.80 -1.80
CA ASP A 561 -24.17 10.83 -2.75
C ASP A 561 -23.38 9.52 -2.81
N SER A 562 -22.07 9.55 -2.53
CA SER A 562 -21.21 8.37 -2.63
C SER A 562 -21.34 7.45 -1.40
N PRO A 563 -21.82 6.20 -1.55
CA PRO A 563 -21.89 5.25 -0.44
C PRO A 563 -20.50 4.94 0.14
N ARG A 564 -19.46 4.91 -0.71
CA ARG A 564 -18.07 4.73 -0.29
C ARG A 564 -17.63 5.81 0.68
N TRP A 565 -17.82 7.10 0.35
CA TRP A 565 -17.40 8.21 1.20
C TRP A 565 -18.23 8.33 2.48
N ARG A 566 -19.54 8.04 2.42
CA ARG A 566 -20.38 7.89 3.63
C ARG A 566 -19.83 6.81 4.58
N MET A 567 -19.58 5.60 4.07
CA MET A 567 -19.05 4.51 4.90
C MET A 567 -17.64 4.81 5.42
N ALA A 568 -16.79 5.46 4.63
CA ALA A 568 -15.48 5.91 5.07
C ALA A 568 -15.58 6.96 6.19
N PHE A 569 -16.51 7.92 6.10
CA PHE A 569 -16.79 8.88 7.17
C PHE A 569 -17.28 8.20 8.44
N ALA A 570 -18.36 7.43 8.38
CA ALA A 570 -18.97 6.85 9.56
C ALA A 570 -18.02 5.85 10.25
N LEU A 571 -17.23 5.08 9.48
CA LEU A 571 -16.20 4.21 10.01
C LEU A 571 -15.04 5.01 10.63
N ALA A 572 -14.52 6.04 9.97
CA ALA A 572 -13.41 6.83 10.50
C ALA A 572 -13.80 7.59 11.78
N TYR A 573 -14.93 8.31 11.72
CA TYR A 573 -15.43 9.13 12.82
C TYR A 573 -15.86 8.27 14.02
N GLY A 574 -16.66 7.22 13.79
CA GLY A 574 -17.11 6.29 14.82
C GLY A 574 -15.94 5.60 15.55
N ARG A 575 -14.92 5.12 14.82
CA ARG A 575 -13.73 4.49 15.41
C ARG A 575 -12.89 5.46 16.23
N LEU A 576 -12.72 6.72 15.79
CA LEU A 576 -11.98 7.74 16.53
C LEU A 576 -12.68 8.13 17.83
N LEU A 577 -14.00 8.35 17.79
CA LEU A 577 -14.79 8.62 19.00
C LEU A 577 -14.74 7.43 19.96
N ALA A 578 -14.94 6.20 19.47
CA ALA A 578 -14.86 4.98 20.27
C ALA A 578 -13.49 4.83 20.96
N GLN A 579 -12.38 5.05 20.25
CA GLN A 579 -11.05 4.95 20.85
C GLN A 579 -10.77 6.08 21.85
N LYS A 580 -11.26 7.30 21.60
CA LYS A 580 -11.18 8.41 22.56
C LYS A 580 -11.87 8.06 23.88
N ILE A 581 -13.10 7.53 23.81
CA ILE A 581 -13.87 7.13 25.01
C ILE A 581 -13.13 6.05 25.80
N ARG A 582 -12.58 5.03 25.14
CA ARG A 582 -11.80 3.98 25.83
C ARG A 582 -10.52 4.52 26.49
N CYS A 583 -9.87 5.54 25.92
CA CYS A 583 -8.77 6.25 26.57
C CYS A 583 -9.24 7.00 27.84
N MET A 584 -10.39 7.68 27.78
CA MET A 584 -10.98 8.41 28.91
C MET A 584 -11.43 7.46 30.04
N GLU A 585 -12.14 6.38 29.71
CA GLU A 585 -12.55 5.31 30.65
C GLU A 585 -11.34 4.66 31.33
N TYR A 586 -10.27 4.37 30.59
CA TYR A 586 -9.05 3.78 31.17
C TYR A 586 -8.28 4.77 32.05
N ASN A 587 -8.22 6.05 31.66
CA ASN A 587 -7.64 7.12 32.47
C ASN A 587 -8.38 7.24 33.81
N TYR A 588 -9.71 7.27 33.76
CA TYR A 588 -10.60 7.26 34.93
C TYR A 588 -10.40 6.02 35.81
N ALA A 589 -10.43 4.83 35.22
CA ALA A 589 -10.24 3.57 35.93
C ALA A 589 -8.88 3.48 36.66
N CYS A 590 -7.79 3.95 36.03
CA CYS A 590 -6.47 4.03 36.67
C CYS A 590 -6.45 5.06 37.81
N ALA A 591 -7.19 6.16 37.68
CA ALA A 591 -7.24 7.22 38.68
C ALA A 591 -8.13 6.86 39.89
N GLN A 592 -9.23 6.14 39.66
CA GLN A 592 -10.02 5.52 40.73
C GLN A 592 -9.14 4.59 41.57
N LEU A 593 -8.39 3.68 40.94
CA LEU A 593 -7.44 2.78 41.63
C LEU A 593 -6.34 3.52 42.43
N LYS A 594 -6.00 4.76 42.06
CA LYS A 594 -5.04 5.61 42.79
C LYS A 594 -5.65 6.27 44.03
N ASN A 595 -6.97 6.41 44.08
CA ASN A 595 -7.70 7.09 45.14
C ASN A 595 -8.30 6.08 46.13
N ASP A 596 -8.96 5.04 45.62
CA ASP A 596 -9.76 4.08 46.39
C ASP A 596 -8.90 3.04 47.15
N LEU A 597 -7.67 2.78 46.69
CA LEU A 597 -6.79 1.74 47.26
C LEU A 597 -5.70 2.31 48.16
N THR A 598 -5.53 1.71 49.34
CA THR A 598 -4.37 1.94 50.22
C THR A 598 -3.24 0.94 49.92
N PRO A 599 -2.01 1.21 50.40
CA PRO A 599 -0.93 0.21 50.37
C PRO A 599 -1.29 -1.13 51.03
N GLN A 600 -2.22 -1.15 52.00
CA GLN A 600 -2.64 -2.37 52.69
C GLN A 600 -3.57 -3.23 51.83
N ASP A 601 -4.48 -2.61 51.07
CA ASP A 601 -5.38 -3.30 50.14
C ASP A 601 -4.56 -3.90 48.98
N VAL A 602 -3.64 -3.13 48.41
CA VAL A 602 -2.68 -3.65 47.43
C VAL A 602 -1.82 -4.76 48.03
N GLY A 603 -1.50 -4.70 49.32
CA GLY A 603 -0.73 -5.73 50.03
C GLY A 603 -1.46 -7.07 50.26
N SER A 604 -2.79 -7.09 50.16
CA SER A 604 -3.63 -8.21 50.64
C SER A 604 -4.76 -8.68 49.71
N THR A 605 -5.34 -7.79 48.90
CA THR A 605 -6.52 -8.05 48.06
C THR A 605 -6.34 -7.65 46.58
N SER A 606 -5.52 -6.63 46.29
CA SER A 606 -5.54 -5.94 44.98
C SER A 606 -4.14 -5.64 44.43
N ASN A 607 -3.34 -6.68 44.17
CA ASN A 607 -1.99 -6.55 43.55
C ASN A 607 -1.94 -6.90 42.05
N HIS A 608 -3.06 -7.35 41.48
CA HIS A 608 -3.23 -7.60 40.06
C HIS A 608 -4.55 -6.99 39.58
N TRP A 609 -4.46 -5.94 38.76
CA TRP A 609 -5.61 -5.30 38.13
C TRP A 609 -5.73 -5.77 36.68
N ILE A 610 -6.93 -6.16 36.26
CA ILE A 610 -7.23 -6.62 34.90
C ILE A 610 -8.37 -5.77 34.34
N PHE A 611 -8.08 -5.01 33.30
CA PHE A 611 -9.03 -4.14 32.62
C PHE A 611 -9.80 -4.94 31.56
N ARG A 612 -11.12 -4.75 31.46
CA ARG A 612 -12.00 -5.44 30.52
C ARG A 612 -13.06 -4.48 29.96
N PRO A 613 -13.49 -4.65 28.69
CA PRO A 613 -14.61 -3.90 28.16
C PRO A 613 -15.88 -4.21 28.97
N ASP A 614 -16.73 -3.21 29.11
CA ASP A 614 -18.01 -3.28 29.79
C ASP A 614 -19.04 -2.37 29.11
N ASP A 615 -20.31 -2.76 29.18
CA ASP A 615 -21.41 -1.99 28.57
C ASP A 615 -21.70 -0.70 29.37
N LYS A 616 -21.33 -0.69 30.66
CA LYS A 616 -21.41 0.50 31.51
C LYS A 616 -20.19 1.41 31.32
N LEU A 617 -20.46 2.66 30.89
CA LEU A 617 -19.54 3.78 31.03
C LEU A 617 -19.48 4.23 32.50
N ASN A 618 -18.27 4.53 33.00
CA ASN A 618 -18.04 5.00 34.37
C ASN A 618 -17.46 6.42 34.41
N PHE A 619 -16.99 6.95 33.28
CA PHE A 619 -16.66 8.36 33.13
C PHE A 619 -17.93 9.24 33.00
N ALA A 620 -17.74 10.56 33.14
CA ALA A 620 -18.77 11.58 33.27
C ALA A 620 -19.90 11.53 32.22
N THR A 621 -21.08 12.01 32.65
CA THR A 621 -22.31 12.20 31.86
C THR A 621 -22.08 12.76 30.45
N SER A 622 -21.18 13.73 30.32
CA SER A 622 -20.82 14.41 29.07
C SER A 622 -20.24 13.49 27.98
N ALA A 623 -19.63 12.36 28.35
CA ALA A 623 -19.14 11.36 27.39
C ALA A 623 -20.24 10.44 26.84
N ARG A 624 -21.39 10.31 27.52
CA ARG A 624 -22.49 9.41 27.11
C ARG A 624 -22.98 9.74 25.69
N LYS A 625 -23.16 11.03 25.35
CA LYS A 625 -23.55 11.47 23.99
C LYS A 625 -22.52 11.07 22.93
N MET A 626 -21.23 11.27 23.22
CA MET A 626 -20.14 10.89 22.31
C MET A 626 -20.10 9.37 22.10
N ALA A 627 -20.42 8.58 23.13
CA ALA A 627 -20.51 7.12 23.03
C ALA A 627 -21.71 6.67 22.18
N SER A 628 -22.88 7.28 22.37
CA SER A 628 -24.04 7.04 21.49
C SER A 628 -23.70 7.35 20.02
N GLN A 629 -23.07 8.51 19.74
CA GLN A 629 -22.64 8.87 18.38
C GLN A 629 -21.59 7.90 17.81
N ALA A 630 -20.62 7.47 18.62
CA ALA A 630 -19.61 6.49 18.21
C ALA A 630 -20.25 5.15 17.80
N THR A 631 -21.16 4.64 18.64
CA THR A 631 -21.90 3.40 18.38
C THR A 631 -22.82 3.53 17.17
N GLU A 632 -23.63 4.60 17.07
CA GLU A 632 -24.55 4.80 15.94
C GLU A 632 -23.80 4.82 14.60
N MET A 633 -22.68 5.54 14.50
CA MET A 633 -21.89 5.59 13.26
C MET A 633 -21.30 4.22 12.88
N LEU A 634 -20.90 3.41 13.85
CA LEU A 634 -20.37 2.06 13.60
C LEU A 634 -21.49 1.06 13.24
N GLU A 635 -22.63 1.10 13.94
CA GLU A 635 -23.80 0.27 13.64
C GLU A 635 -24.36 0.62 12.26
N ARG A 636 -24.39 1.91 11.92
CA ARG A 636 -24.74 2.41 10.59
C ARG A 636 -23.85 1.80 9.50
N VAL A 637 -22.53 1.69 9.72
CA VAL A 637 -21.65 1.01 8.75
C VAL A 637 -21.91 -0.49 8.66
N ALA A 638 -22.19 -1.16 9.78
CA ALA A 638 -22.53 -2.58 9.77
C ALA A 638 -23.86 -2.87 9.05
N ASN A 639 -24.82 -1.93 9.10
CA ASN A 639 -26.16 -2.05 8.54
C ASN A 639 -26.31 -1.51 7.10
N GLU A 640 -25.63 -0.41 6.75
CA GLU A 640 -25.68 0.21 5.40
C GLU A 640 -24.68 -0.45 4.41
N ALA A 641 -23.65 -1.15 4.89
CA ALA A 641 -22.66 -1.85 4.04
C ALA A 641 -22.40 -3.32 4.44
N PRO A 642 -23.43 -4.17 4.63
CA PRO A 642 -23.27 -5.55 5.06
C PRO A 642 -22.48 -6.37 4.03
N GLY A 643 -21.66 -7.32 4.51
CA GLY A 643 -20.84 -8.17 3.62
C GLY A 643 -19.65 -7.46 2.96
N THR A 644 -19.30 -6.25 3.40
CA THR A 644 -18.12 -5.48 2.94
C THR A 644 -17.01 -5.43 3.99
N PRO A 645 -15.77 -5.07 3.63
CA PRO A 645 -14.71 -4.81 4.61
C PRO A 645 -15.00 -3.63 5.55
N PHE A 646 -15.84 -2.67 5.15
CA PHE A 646 -16.30 -1.58 6.03
C PHE A 646 -17.06 -2.17 7.24
N ALA A 647 -18.04 -3.05 6.99
CA ALA A 647 -18.79 -3.73 8.04
C ALA A 647 -17.92 -4.67 8.89
N VAL A 648 -16.90 -5.34 8.31
CA VAL A 648 -15.94 -6.14 9.10
C VAL A 648 -15.16 -5.28 10.08
N MET A 649 -14.70 -4.09 9.66
CA MET A 649 -13.99 -3.16 10.54
C MET A 649 -14.91 -2.55 11.61
N ALA A 650 -16.15 -2.19 11.25
CA ALA A 650 -17.14 -1.69 12.20
C ALA A 650 -17.56 -2.75 13.23
N ALA A 651 -17.91 -3.96 12.80
CA ALA A 651 -18.24 -5.07 13.68
C ALA A 651 -17.06 -5.49 14.57
N ARG A 652 -15.82 -5.40 14.07
CA ARG A 652 -14.61 -5.58 14.91
C ARG A 652 -14.54 -4.52 16.00
N GLU A 653 -14.90 -3.26 15.73
CA GLU A 653 -14.89 -2.20 16.73
C GLU A 653 -16.02 -2.33 17.76
N LEU A 654 -17.25 -2.64 17.31
CA LEU A 654 -18.45 -2.83 18.13
C LEU A 654 -18.40 -4.05 19.04
N LYS A 655 -17.70 -5.12 18.64
CA LYS A 655 -17.58 -6.37 19.40
C LYS A 655 -17.13 -6.17 20.85
N ASP A 656 -16.26 -5.18 21.09
CA ASP A 656 -15.75 -4.87 22.43
C ASP A 656 -16.38 -3.54 22.90
N PRO A 657 -17.27 -3.54 23.91
CA PRO A 657 -17.90 -2.33 24.43
C PRO A 657 -16.97 -1.16 24.76
N LEU A 658 -17.55 0.05 24.84
CA LEU A 658 -16.79 1.31 25.02
C LEU A 658 -16.41 1.59 26.48
N GLY A 659 -17.17 1.06 27.45
CA GLY A 659 -16.90 1.21 28.88
C GLY A 659 -15.81 0.27 29.41
N MET A 660 -15.37 0.51 30.65
CA MET A 660 -14.26 -0.22 31.26
C MET A 660 -14.57 -0.72 32.68
N LYS A 661 -14.55 -2.04 32.89
CA LYS A 661 -14.59 -2.65 34.24
C LYS A 661 -13.21 -3.14 34.68
N ILE A 662 -12.97 -3.01 35.98
CA ILE A 662 -11.71 -3.39 36.63
C ILE A 662 -11.93 -4.68 37.44
N ILE A 663 -11.26 -5.76 37.06
CA ILE A 663 -11.21 -6.99 37.85
C ILE A 663 -9.96 -6.94 38.73
N GLN A 664 -10.16 -6.65 40.01
CA GLN A 664 -9.11 -6.66 41.03
C GLN A 664 -8.86 -8.09 41.55
N ARG A 665 -7.59 -8.47 41.76
CA ARG A 665 -7.20 -9.78 42.29
C ARG A 665 -5.94 -9.68 43.16
N TYR A 666 -5.81 -10.63 44.08
CA TYR A 666 -4.55 -10.90 44.77
C TYR A 666 -3.85 -12.12 44.17
N VAL A 667 -2.54 -12.00 43.95
CA VAL A 667 -1.65 -13.09 43.60
C VAL A 667 -0.49 -13.09 44.59
N PRO A 668 -0.37 -14.10 45.47
CA PRO A 668 0.67 -14.12 46.49
C PRO A 668 2.06 -14.17 45.82
N PRO A 669 3.11 -13.65 46.49
CA PRO A 669 4.48 -13.80 46.02
C PRO A 669 4.81 -15.30 45.88
N VAL A 670 5.50 -15.67 44.81
CA VAL A 670 5.87 -17.07 44.55
C VAL A 670 6.71 -17.57 45.72
N GLN A 671 6.13 -18.48 46.52
CA GLN A 671 6.83 -19.07 47.65
C GLN A 671 8.08 -19.79 47.12
N ARG A 672 9.25 -19.23 47.45
CA ARG A 672 10.55 -19.81 47.11
C ARG A 672 10.63 -21.16 47.81
N ARG A 673 10.40 -22.25 47.06
CA ARG A 673 10.43 -23.64 47.57
C ARG A 673 11.59 -23.77 48.55
N ALA A 674 11.27 -24.15 49.79
CA ALA A 674 12.26 -24.31 50.83
C ALA A 674 13.40 -25.17 50.29
N GLY A 675 14.62 -24.62 50.28
CA GLY A 675 15.78 -25.31 49.72
C GLY A 675 15.94 -26.64 50.43
N ARG A 676 15.86 -27.75 49.69
CA ARG A 676 16.07 -29.10 50.23
C ARG A 676 17.39 -29.05 51.01
N PRO A 677 17.40 -29.30 52.34
CA PRO A 677 18.51 -28.91 53.19
C PRO A 677 19.80 -29.55 52.68
N THR A 678 20.72 -28.70 52.22
CA THR A 678 22.00 -29.15 51.67
C THR A 678 22.74 -29.89 52.79
N PRO A 679 23.11 -31.16 52.61
CA PRO A 679 23.91 -31.85 53.62
C PRO A 679 25.19 -31.05 53.86
N ALA A 680 25.56 -30.88 55.13
CA ALA A 680 26.68 -30.03 55.51
C ALA A 680 27.95 -30.45 54.75
N ALA A 681 28.50 -29.53 53.95
CA ALA A 681 29.67 -29.82 53.14
C ALA A 681 30.84 -30.24 54.05
N PRO A 682 31.54 -31.35 53.76
CA PRO A 682 32.66 -31.79 54.58
C PRO A 682 33.72 -30.68 54.63
N ASN A 683 34.27 -30.44 55.82
CA ASN A 683 35.05 -29.25 56.16
C ASN A 683 36.41 -29.22 55.44
N ARG A 684 36.41 -28.83 54.15
CA ARG A 684 37.62 -28.71 53.34
C ARG A 684 38.48 -27.55 53.86
N PRO A 685 39.80 -27.74 54.08
CA PRO A 685 40.67 -26.69 54.58
C PRO A 685 40.65 -25.49 53.62
N ARG A 686 40.51 -24.30 54.21
CA ARG A 686 40.26 -23.06 53.48
C ARG A 686 41.54 -22.55 52.82
N VAL A 687 41.81 -23.02 51.59
CA VAL A 687 42.99 -22.61 50.81
C VAL A 687 42.94 -21.09 50.59
N LEU A 688 43.89 -20.38 51.22
CA LEU A 688 44.08 -18.95 51.08
C LEU A 688 44.74 -18.62 49.74
N PHE A 689 43.98 -18.76 48.65
CA PHE A 689 44.37 -18.18 47.38
C PHE A 689 44.49 -16.65 47.54
N ALA A 690 45.60 -16.10 47.05
CA ALA A 690 45.90 -14.67 47.16
C ALA A 690 44.77 -13.80 46.57
N ARG A 691 44.63 -12.57 47.07
CA ARG A 691 43.64 -11.59 46.58
C ARG A 691 43.74 -11.43 45.07
N LYS A 692 42.82 -12.04 44.33
CA LYS A 692 42.65 -11.77 42.90
C LYS A 692 42.05 -10.37 42.76
N ASN A 693 42.71 -9.48 42.03
CA ASN A 693 42.22 -8.12 41.82
C ASN A 693 40.92 -8.16 41.00
N ASN A 694 39.80 -7.80 41.63
CA ASN A 694 38.46 -7.78 41.01
C ASN A 694 38.25 -6.56 40.07
N ASN A 695 39.30 -6.15 39.35
CA ASN A 695 39.29 -5.06 38.37
C ASN A 695 39.33 -5.56 36.91
N THR A 696 39.01 -6.84 36.67
CA THR A 696 38.68 -7.32 35.32
C THR A 696 37.19 -7.07 35.08
N PRO A 697 36.79 -6.25 34.08
CA PRO A 697 35.38 -6.12 33.71
C PRO A 697 34.79 -7.49 33.32
N PRO A 698 33.47 -7.71 33.49
CA PRO A 698 32.83 -8.88 32.89
C PRO A 698 33.12 -8.88 31.38
N PRO A 699 33.36 -10.05 30.76
CA PRO A 699 33.60 -10.13 29.33
C PRO A 699 32.41 -9.48 28.62
N LYS A 700 32.69 -8.55 27.69
CA LYS A 700 31.63 -7.90 26.91
C LYS A 700 30.74 -8.99 26.29
N PRO A 701 29.41 -8.87 26.37
CA PRO A 701 28.54 -9.83 25.69
C PRO A 701 28.93 -9.87 24.21
N PRO A 702 28.89 -11.05 23.55
CA PRO A 702 29.25 -11.16 22.15
C PRO A 702 28.42 -10.13 21.34
N PRO A 703 29.02 -9.44 20.36
CA PRO A 703 28.29 -8.46 19.56
C PRO A 703 27.05 -9.13 18.98
N PRO A 704 25.88 -8.45 18.99
CA PRO A 704 24.65 -9.05 18.47
C PRO A 704 24.89 -9.54 17.04
N PRO A 705 24.39 -10.72 16.66
CA PRO A 705 24.60 -11.24 15.31
C PRO A 705 24.14 -10.21 14.30
N LYS A 706 24.95 -9.98 13.26
CA LYS A 706 24.67 -8.99 12.22
C LYS A 706 23.23 -9.21 11.72
N PRO A 707 22.42 -8.13 11.56
CA PRO A 707 21.06 -8.29 11.06
C PRO A 707 21.10 -8.99 9.70
N PRO A 708 20.19 -9.95 9.44
CA PRO A 708 20.19 -10.71 8.20
C PRO A 708 19.95 -9.80 7.00
N LYS A 709 20.47 -10.18 5.85
CA LYS A 709 20.24 -9.44 4.59
C LYS A 709 18.86 -9.80 4.06
N LEU A 710 17.84 -9.13 4.60
CA LEU A 710 16.47 -9.25 4.11
C LEU A 710 16.45 -8.97 2.59
N PRO A 711 15.86 -9.86 1.77
CA PRO A 711 15.70 -9.59 0.35
C PRO A 711 14.76 -8.40 0.16
N ARG A 712 14.93 -7.71 -0.96
CA ARG A 712 13.82 -6.94 -1.54
C ARG A 712 12.93 -7.96 -2.24
N LEU A 713 11.65 -7.92 -1.86
CA LEU A 713 10.58 -8.25 -2.77
C LEU A 713 10.37 -6.96 -3.58
#